data_AF-A0A800G4J9-F1
#
_entry.id   AF-A0A800G4J9-F1
#
_cell.length_a   1.000
_cell.length_b   1.000
_cell.length_c   1.000
_cell.angle_alpha   90.00
_cell.angle_beta   90.00
_cell.angle_gamma   90.00
#
_symmetry.space_group_name_H-M   'P 1'
#
loop_
_entity.id
_entity.type
_entity.pdbx_description
1 polymer ?
#
loop_
_entity_poly.entity_id
_entity_poly.type
_entity_poly.pdbx_seq_one_letter_code
_entity_poly.pdbx_strand_id
1 'polypeptide(L)'
;MILSPLNRPFPKIDLHLGLNLGHDRSAAIVSGGKLLVAVEEERLDRCKHSPGLSRVEGGVECALPWKSILYCLETVGADLSDLTSVTANSPGRDIGPELTAQGFSQARILQIPSHHLAHAYTAWWPSGMDEALVLVVDATGSTDSEGKTESYTLYRGGPDGLEALHSERVDSHLAGMMTLGMVYEEVTRRIGFVTSFEGGFSQAEAGKTMGLAPYGGQAKNLRRWIETQPGSYSLKIHAYDALLEIEALQKRHEKVDGPLWMRPHLVELAAKIQSELEEALIHLVGEAQRETSLNKLCLAGGVALNSVANHRLVRTLGLEGFFAFPAAGDSGIAAGCAWWASHQHGEGPARRERLRGAGLGKPASEAEIEMALSEVANQVKVERLGNAQVLQRSAEALSTGRVLARYEGGCEYGPRALGQRSIIADPTFERMRDVLNARVKHRESYRPFAPVIPLEAAEDVFELGVDSPHMLLVAPVREDLRAILPSITHHDGTGRVQTVTATDNPFFHGLCKQLAKLRGGPPVLLNTSYNVAGEPIVETPADALRTFLATDIDHLALEGWWISKRGEVGREYKDHIQGLDDAPHPQGLTADEPVLDDLMSELDAAIFGGQTSQSWSTEEVDEISARVARYKETSETLDASLYGGPVQSRLADGRLLLVDPRNGSEVIDTKRREVRAVTEQEVSRLLRTPSTGPAPAPQPDALPSTPVGSALADYADGGYRCGSELAELAQRLRAAEYNQERVRAALGKAVVDLAPTDLPYLDRFGLAHDDLGDLIRLFLLRGVLPESRLRNLLGDASADLLVSMGLVRASNGDCVSRVDLFPLDGLLIATDHRYQVKDSDELDEEPVMYLGRDSVGLVQVAPRKPSRRHLDLCTGSGIQALVARRYADEVVGIDRNPRALRFARFNAELNGLDGVSFRLGDLYQPVESEQFETITANPPFVPSPVESLAFRDGGADGEKILRRIVTGAAQHLTEGGRLSIVTDLVDIDTYEAKLASWWTGADYLALMLTTADRDEQLFSTPHSHAPFGQSFEEFTEELGQWVESYRAAGLGAVNFGYLVLEGQHMPSGSRFVRRVIQSPVNPVHAHVEALVDALYRETKGTLGHQPMACTTGLRIQREYDAQGRELSCSASIPDSEWFTTYRLQPSLRALLQEAASGLLTWSELVEHCGASAAGLLLEKGLLVCATPRDQMPDLEPHSARDENPAATQSRVLLLDELASKTTPTCVSNYLR
;
A
#
# COMPACT_ATOMS: atom_id res chain seq x y z
N MET A 1 -17.05 31.25 3.71
CA MET A 1 -17.23 32.60 4.31
C MET A 1 -15.86 33.07 4.75
N ILE A 2 -15.39 34.22 4.27
CA ILE A 2 -14.11 34.81 4.70
C ILE A 2 -14.38 35.58 5.99
N LEU A 3 -13.85 35.12 7.12
CA LEU A 3 -13.92 35.86 8.38
C LEU A 3 -12.94 37.03 8.35
N SER A 4 -13.42 38.21 8.75
CA SER A 4 -12.70 39.47 8.82
C SER A 4 -11.56 39.43 9.86
N PRO A 5 -10.40 40.10 9.65
CA PRO A 5 -9.23 40.06 10.54
C PRO A 5 -9.40 40.76 11.90
N LEU A 6 -10.58 41.27 12.24
CA LEU A 6 -10.76 42.28 13.29
C LEU A 6 -11.15 41.74 14.69
N ASN A 7 -11.16 40.42 14.92
CA ASN A 7 -11.45 39.84 16.25
C ASN A 7 -10.50 38.66 16.58
N ARG A 8 -9.18 38.86 16.52
CA ARG A 8 -8.23 37.87 17.05
C ARG A 8 -8.14 38.01 18.59
N PRO A 9 -8.51 37.00 19.40
CA PRO A 9 -8.52 37.11 20.86
C PRO A 9 -7.15 36.91 21.52
N PHE A 10 -6.08 36.76 20.75
CA PHE A 10 -4.76 36.41 21.25
C PHE A 10 -3.68 37.42 20.82
N PRO A 11 -2.69 37.73 21.69
CA PRO A 11 -1.53 38.57 21.34
C PRO A 11 -0.69 37.92 20.23
N LYS A 12 0.42 38.54 19.81
CA LYS A 12 1.38 37.97 18.85
C LYS A 12 1.87 36.62 19.42
N ILE A 13 1.21 35.53 19.02
CA ILE A 13 1.37 34.20 19.56
C ILE A 13 2.11 33.37 18.52
N ASP A 14 3.18 32.71 18.95
CA ASP A 14 3.83 31.69 18.17
C ASP A 14 3.04 30.38 18.23
N LEU A 15 2.74 29.81 17.07
CA LEU A 15 1.91 28.62 16.90
C LEU A 15 2.76 27.50 16.28
N HIS A 16 2.90 26.39 17.00
CA HIS A 16 3.66 25.23 16.56
C HIS A 16 2.69 24.09 16.21
N LEU A 17 2.63 23.72 14.94
CA LEU A 17 1.86 22.58 14.46
C LEU A 17 2.72 21.32 14.48
N GLY A 18 2.24 20.27 15.14
CA GLY A 18 2.85 18.95 15.10
C GLY A 18 1.96 17.94 14.37
N LEU A 19 2.56 17.00 13.65
CA LEU A 19 1.87 16.04 12.79
C LEU A 19 2.41 14.61 12.98
N ASN A 20 1.51 13.63 13.05
CA ASN A 20 1.83 12.22 12.86
C ASN A 20 1.33 11.76 11.48
N LEU A 21 2.19 11.09 10.72
CA LEU A 21 1.93 10.72 9.32
C LEU A 21 1.97 9.21 9.06
N GLY A 22 2.26 8.40 10.08
CA GLY A 22 2.22 6.93 10.01
C GLY A 22 0.80 6.36 10.00
N HIS A 23 0.59 5.22 10.66
CA HIS A 23 -0.76 4.86 11.11
C HIS A 23 -1.20 5.79 12.26
N ASP A 24 -2.51 5.84 12.54
CA ASP A 24 -3.06 6.72 13.58
C ASP A 24 -2.74 8.20 13.36
N ARG A 25 -2.92 8.69 12.11
CA ARG A 25 -2.61 10.08 11.77
C ARG A 25 -3.30 11.08 12.71
N SER A 26 -2.62 12.17 13.03
CA SER A 26 -3.12 13.17 13.97
C SER A 26 -2.46 14.53 13.79
N ALA A 27 -3.07 15.56 14.37
CA ALA A 27 -2.50 16.91 14.41
C ALA A 27 -2.69 17.55 15.80
N ALA A 28 -1.74 18.40 16.19
CA ALA A 28 -1.77 19.14 17.46
C ALA A 28 -1.17 20.53 17.30
N ILE A 29 -1.70 21.53 18.02
CA ILE A 29 -1.15 22.89 18.07
C ILE A 29 -0.74 23.24 19.50
N VAL A 30 0.52 23.64 19.65
CA VAL A 30 1.11 24.14 20.89
C VAL A 30 1.45 25.62 20.75
N SER A 31 1.31 26.36 21.85
CA SER A 31 1.76 27.73 21.95
C SER A 31 2.26 28.06 23.36
N GLY A 32 3.43 28.68 23.48
CA GLY A 32 4.01 29.02 24.79
C GLY A 32 4.21 27.79 25.67
N GLY A 33 4.53 26.64 25.05
CA GLY A 33 4.63 25.34 25.72
C GLY A 33 3.30 24.71 26.18
N LYS A 34 2.14 25.32 25.90
CA LYS A 34 0.81 24.80 26.23
C LYS A 34 0.12 24.18 25.01
N LEU A 35 -0.41 22.98 25.17
CA LEU A 35 -1.23 22.32 24.15
C LEU A 35 -2.62 22.98 24.08
N LEU A 36 -2.97 23.51 22.91
CA LEU A 36 -4.22 24.25 22.70
C LEU A 36 -5.33 23.33 22.16
N VAL A 37 -4.98 22.47 21.20
CA VAL A 37 -5.90 21.53 20.54
C VAL A 37 -5.11 20.34 20.01
N ALA A 38 -5.70 19.16 20.08
CA ALA A 38 -5.19 17.94 19.44
C ALA A 38 -6.34 17.01 19.05
N VAL A 39 -6.25 16.41 17.87
CA VAL A 39 -7.29 15.48 17.37
C VAL A 39 -6.68 14.41 16.47
N GLU A 40 -7.24 13.20 16.54
CA GLU A 40 -6.87 12.06 15.71
C GLU A 40 -7.73 12.06 14.43
N GLU A 41 -7.12 11.80 13.27
CA GLU A 41 -7.81 11.84 11.96
C GLU A 41 -8.96 10.82 11.91
N GLU A 42 -8.81 9.67 12.59
CA GLU A 42 -9.85 8.63 12.68
C GLU A 42 -11.19 9.14 13.26
N ARG A 43 -11.13 10.18 14.10
CA ARG A 43 -12.33 10.81 14.69
C ARG A 43 -13.13 11.56 13.61
N LEU A 44 -12.45 12.09 12.60
CA LEU A 44 -12.98 12.99 11.58
C LEU A 44 -13.26 12.31 10.23
N ASP A 45 -12.45 11.32 9.84
CA ASP A 45 -12.70 10.51 8.64
C ASP A 45 -13.51 9.23 8.90
N ARG A 46 -13.70 8.89 10.17
CA ARG A 46 -14.41 7.70 10.64
C ARG A 46 -13.73 6.39 10.22
N CYS A 47 -12.48 6.44 9.80
CA CYS A 47 -11.62 5.31 9.45
C CYS A 47 -10.71 4.99 10.66
N LYS A 48 -10.98 3.89 11.36
CA LYS A 48 -10.21 3.46 12.53
C LYS A 48 -8.75 3.21 12.13
N HIS A 49 -7.81 3.68 12.94
CA HIS A 49 -6.37 3.67 12.62
C HIS A 49 -6.02 4.38 11.31
N SER A 50 -6.74 5.47 10.99
CA SER A 50 -6.64 6.24 9.73
C SER A 50 -5.24 6.14 9.10
N PRO A 51 -5.08 5.38 8.00
CA PRO A 51 -3.77 5.08 7.44
C PRO A 51 -3.21 6.33 6.77
N GLY A 52 -1.99 6.70 7.14
CA GLY A 52 -1.26 7.83 6.53
C GLY A 52 -0.22 7.44 5.52
N LEU A 53 0.10 6.16 5.43
CA LEU A 53 1.08 5.60 4.53
C LEU A 53 0.37 4.58 3.64
N SER A 54 0.26 4.87 2.35
CA SER A 54 -0.21 3.91 1.36
C SER A 54 0.98 3.41 0.57
N ARG A 55 1.08 2.09 0.39
CA ARG A 55 2.01 1.51 -0.58
C ARG A 55 1.46 1.87 -1.94
N VAL A 56 2.08 2.90 -2.50
CA VAL A 56 1.81 3.29 -3.85
C VAL A 56 2.97 2.91 -4.68
N GLU A 57 2.67 3.04 -5.92
CA GLU A 57 3.56 2.69 -6.93
C GLU A 57 4.61 3.82 -7.12
N GLY A 58 5.62 3.82 -6.25
CA GLY A 58 6.75 4.77 -6.16
C GLY A 58 7.48 4.73 -4.81
N GLY A 59 7.03 3.88 -3.89
CA GLY A 59 7.46 3.85 -2.50
C GLY A 59 6.24 3.96 -1.61
N VAL A 60 6.26 4.90 -0.67
CA VAL A 60 5.15 5.10 0.27
C VAL A 60 4.63 6.52 0.12
N GLU A 61 3.39 6.67 -0.38
CA GLU A 61 2.71 7.96 -0.42
C GLU A 61 2.27 8.31 1.00
N CYS A 62 2.61 9.54 1.40
CA CYS A 62 2.32 10.07 2.72
C CYS A 62 1.11 11.00 2.63
N ALA A 63 -0.05 10.54 3.10
CA ALA A 63 -1.27 11.34 3.11
C ALA A 63 -1.33 12.21 4.38
N LEU A 64 -1.29 13.52 4.23
CA LEU A 64 -1.42 14.44 5.37
C LEU A 64 -2.80 14.32 6.05
N PRO A 65 -2.88 14.46 7.39
CA PRO A 65 -4.15 14.48 8.13
C PRO A 65 -4.86 15.82 7.96
N TRP A 66 -5.34 16.11 6.75
CA TRP A 66 -5.90 17.42 6.42
C TRP A 66 -7.14 17.76 7.24
N LYS A 67 -7.97 16.78 7.61
CA LYS A 67 -9.13 17.08 8.47
C LYS A 67 -8.67 17.52 9.85
N SER A 68 -7.67 16.86 10.44
CA SER A 68 -7.12 17.22 11.75
C SER A 68 -6.38 18.56 11.70
N ILE A 69 -5.63 18.84 10.64
CA ILE A 69 -4.93 20.12 10.45
C ILE A 69 -5.94 21.27 10.41
N LEU A 70 -6.97 21.16 9.56
CA LEU A 70 -8.02 22.17 9.43
C LEU A 70 -8.80 22.33 10.74
N TYR A 71 -9.16 21.23 11.39
CA TYR A 71 -9.85 21.24 12.68
C TYR A 71 -9.04 22.01 13.74
N CYS A 72 -7.74 21.75 13.85
CA CYS A 72 -6.87 22.43 14.80
C CYS A 72 -6.74 23.92 14.49
N LEU A 73 -6.52 24.29 13.23
CA LEU A 73 -6.40 25.68 12.77
C LEU A 73 -7.69 26.48 13.00
N GLU A 74 -8.84 25.91 12.64
CA GLU A 74 -10.16 26.52 12.88
C GLU A 74 -10.42 26.72 14.38
N THR A 75 -10.03 25.75 15.21
CA THR A 75 -10.22 25.82 16.68
C THR A 75 -9.45 26.98 17.30
N VAL A 76 -8.24 27.27 16.82
CA VAL A 76 -7.43 28.39 17.32
C VAL A 76 -7.64 29.70 16.54
N GLY A 77 -8.43 29.67 15.45
CA GLY A 77 -8.71 30.84 14.61
C GLY A 77 -7.49 31.34 13.82
N ALA A 78 -6.69 30.41 13.28
CA ALA A 78 -5.45 30.69 12.55
C ALA A 78 -5.46 30.06 11.15
N ASP A 79 -4.70 30.64 10.23
CA ASP A 79 -4.42 30.06 8.91
C ASP A 79 -3.00 29.43 8.88
N LEU A 80 -2.68 28.64 7.85
CA LEU A 80 -1.33 28.08 7.65
C LEU A 80 -0.23 29.16 7.70
N SER A 81 -0.51 30.38 7.22
CA SER A 81 0.41 31.51 7.25
C SER A 81 0.65 32.12 8.63
N ASP A 82 -0.16 31.79 9.63
CA ASP A 82 0.02 32.22 11.02
C ASP A 82 0.92 31.27 11.83
N LEU A 83 1.25 30.07 11.31
CA LEU A 83 2.10 29.09 12.01
C LEU A 83 3.55 29.54 12.14
N THR A 84 4.14 29.47 13.33
CA THR A 84 5.57 29.72 13.52
C THR A 84 6.39 28.54 13.02
N SER A 85 5.97 27.31 13.32
CA SER A 85 6.63 26.11 12.82
C SER A 85 5.68 24.95 12.55
N VAL A 86 6.16 24.01 11.75
CA VAL A 86 5.53 22.72 11.47
C VAL A 86 6.57 21.62 11.68
N THR A 87 6.21 20.60 12.46
CA THR A 87 7.07 19.45 12.71
C THR A 87 6.26 18.18 12.50
N ALA A 88 6.68 17.37 11.54
CA ALA A 88 6.08 16.06 11.30
C ALA A 88 7.06 14.96 11.66
N ASN A 89 6.52 13.78 11.98
CA ASN A 89 7.33 12.60 12.18
C ASN A 89 6.68 11.38 11.53
N SER A 90 7.55 10.55 10.94
CA SER A 90 7.31 9.19 10.49
C SER A 90 8.62 8.42 10.73
N PRO A 91 8.60 7.20 11.29
CA PRO A 91 9.82 6.46 11.63
C PRO A 91 10.82 6.38 10.46
N GLY A 92 12.04 6.88 10.67
CA GLY A 92 13.14 6.73 9.70
C GLY A 92 13.03 7.50 8.37
N ARG A 93 12.11 8.47 8.23
CA ARG A 93 11.91 9.25 6.99
C ARG A 93 11.94 10.76 7.25
N ASP A 94 12.66 11.50 6.41
CA ASP A 94 12.52 12.97 6.33
C ASP A 94 11.27 13.32 5.52
N ILE A 95 10.34 14.07 6.13
CA ILE A 95 9.06 14.46 5.52
C ILE A 95 9.05 15.94 5.09
N GLY A 96 10.18 16.64 5.21
CA GLY A 96 10.29 18.05 4.82
C GLY A 96 9.89 18.32 3.37
N PRO A 97 10.39 17.55 2.38
CA PRO A 97 10.04 17.73 0.96
C PRO A 97 8.53 17.57 0.68
N GLU A 98 7.89 16.58 1.29
CA GLU A 98 6.47 16.28 1.11
C GLU A 98 5.59 17.37 1.72
N LEU A 99 5.94 17.89 2.90
CA LEU A 99 5.25 19.04 3.49
C LEU A 99 5.35 20.27 2.59
N THR A 100 6.52 20.53 2.00
CA THR A 100 6.71 21.67 1.08
C THR A 100 5.91 21.52 -0.20
N ALA A 101 5.85 20.32 -0.80
CA ALA A 101 5.02 20.03 -1.96
C ALA A 101 3.51 20.26 -1.68
N GLN A 102 3.11 20.14 -0.43
CA GLN A 102 1.73 20.28 0.05
C GLN A 102 1.39 21.70 0.55
N GLY A 103 2.27 22.68 0.31
CA GLY A 103 2.01 24.10 0.55
C GLY A 103 2.51 24.65 1.89
N PHE A 104 3.22 23.85 2.69
CA PHE A 104 3.93 24.37 3.86
C PHE A 104 5.20 25.12 3.43
N SER A 105 5.48 26.26 4.07
CA SER A 105 6.70 27.01 3.80
C SER A 105 7.92 26.28 4.36
N GLN A 106 8.89 25.95 3.51
CA GLN A 106 10.18 25.33 3.90
C GLN A 106 10.82 26.02 5.12
N ALA A 107 10.76 27.35 5.20
CA ALA A 107 11.34 28.13 6.31
C ALA A 107 10.69 27.88 7.68
N ARG A 108 9.57 27.18 7.74
CA ARG A 108 8.81 26.88 8.96
C ARG A 108 8.88 25.41 9.35
N ILE A 109 9.47 24.55 8.52
CA ILE A 109 9.55 23.11 8.78
C ILE A 109 10.75 22.85 9.69
N LEU A 110 10.52 22.17 10.81
CA LEU A 110 11.58 21.65 11.67
C LEU A 110 11.57 20.12 11.65
N GLN A 111 12.75 19.52 11.56
CA GLN A 111 12.94 18.08 11.59
C GLN A 111 13.31 17.61 12.99
N ILE A 112 12.53 16.70 13.55
CA ILE A 112 12.83 16.05 14.84
C ILE A 112 13.78 14.86 14.61
N PRO A 113 14.86 14.69 15.41
CA PRO A 113 15.94 13.75 15.08
C PRO A 113 15.63 12.26 15.33
N SER A 114 14.61 11.94 16.12
CA SER A 114 14.24 10.56 16.45
C SER A 114 12.74 10.44 16.72
N HIS A 115 12.17 9.32 16.27
CA HIS A 115 10.79 8.93 16.57
C HIS A 115 10.59 8.74 18.09
N HIS A 116 11.51 8.05 18.78
CA HIS A 116 11.46 7.93 20.23
C HIS A 116 11.59 9.26 20.96
N LEU A 117 12.31 10.24 20.41
CA LEU A 117 12.35 11.57 21.01
C LEU A 117 10.99 12.28 20.92
N ALA A 118 10.26 12.12 19.80
CA ALA A 118 8.90 12.64 19.68
C ALA A 118 7.99 12.07 20.77
N HIS A 119 8.01 10.74 20.95
CA HIS A 119 7.34 10.04 22.04
C HIS A 119 7.78 10.52 23.43
N ALA A 120 9.07 10.70 23.65
CA ALA A 120 9.57 11.17 24.95
C ALA A 120 8.98 12.53 25.33
N TYR A 121 8.82 13.46 24.37
CA TYR A 121 8.17 14.75 24.61
C TYR A 121 6.66 14.64 24.89
N THR A 122 5.96 13.62 24.38
CA THR A 122 4.53 13.41 24.70
C THR A 122 4.32 13.05 26.17
N ALA A 123 5.26 12.35 26.80
CA ALA A 123 5.17 12.01 28.22
C ALA A 123 5.87 13.04 29.11
N TRP A 124 7.09 13.45 28.77
CA TRP A 124 7.90 14.31 29.61
C TRP A 124 7.30 15.70 29.79
N TRP A 125 6.96 16.36 28.68
CA TRP A 125 6.56 17.77 28.69
C TRP A 125 5.27 18.02 29.48
N PRO A 126 4.19 17.25 29.27
CA PRO A 126 2.95 17.39 30.04
C PRO A 126 2.94 16.61 31.36
N SER A 127 4.06 16.05 31.83
CA SER A 127 4.09 15.33 33.12
C SER A 127 3.92 16.25 34.32
N GLY A 128 4.32 17.53 34.18
CA GLY A 128 4.47 18.47 35.27
C GLY A 128 5.59 18.13 36.27
N MET A 129 6.49 17.20 35.92
CA MET A 129 7.63 16.80 36.74
C MET A 129 8.87 17.63 36.36
N ASP A 130 9.62 18.07 37.37
CA ASP A 130 10.87 18.82 37.17
C ASP A 130 12.04 17.91 36.78
N GLU A 131 12.05 16.69 37.32
CA GLU A 131 12.96 15.58 37.00
C GLU A 131 12.19 14.25 36.97
N ALA A 132 12.51 13.37 36.01
CA ALA A 132 11.98 12.01 35.94
C ALA A 132 12.85 11.13 35.03
N LEU A 133 12.75 9.82 35.21
CA LEU A 133 13.11 8.87 34.16
C LEU A 133 12.03 8.92 33.08
N VAL A 134 12.42 8.88 31.81
CA VAL A 134 11.50 8.80 30.69
C VAL A 134 11.85 7.55 29.88
N LEU A 135 10.97 6.57 29.88
CA LEU A 135 11.14 5.35 29.09
C LEU A 135 10.20 5.39 27.89
N VAL A 136 10.73 5.15 26.71
CA VAL A 136 9.98 5.01 25.46
C VAL A 136 10.11 3.56 25.00
N VAL A 137 8.99 2.87 24.83
CA VAL A 137 8.95 1.50 24.28
C VAL A 137 7.84 1.42 23.25
N ASP A 138 8.20 1.06 22.03
CA ASP A 138 7.27 0.96 20.91
C ASP A 138 7.46 -0.34 20.12
N ALA A 139 6.66 -0.54 19.06
CA ALA A 139 6.92 -1.60 18.09
C ALA A 139 8.32 -1.46 17.49
N THR A 140 8.64 -0.28 16.94
CA THR A 140 9.97 0.09 16.45
C THR A 140 10.11 1.62 16.43
N GLY A 141 11.31 2.15 16.66
CA GLY A 141 11.60 3.57 16.48
C GLY A 141 12.35 3.89 15.18
N SER A 142 13.16 4.95 15.18
CA SER A 142 13.94 5.34 14.01
C SER A 142 15.02 4.31 13.69
N THR A 143 15.27 4.06 12.40
CA THR A 143 16.47 3.36 11.94
C THR A 143 17.57 4.37 11.65
N ASP A 144 18.74 4.19 12.26
CA ASP A 144 19.89 5.06 12.06
C ASP A 144 20.67 4.73 10.78
N SER A 145 21.68 5.55 10.46
CA SER A 145 22.55 5.36 9.29
C SER A 145 23.40 4.09 9.34
N GLU A 146 23.51 3.43 10.51
CA GLU A 146 24.22 2.15 10.67
C GLU A 146 23.28 0.94 10.45
N GLY A 147 22.00 1.19 10.13
CA GLY A 147 21.01 0.15 9.91
C GLY A 147 20.48 -0.47 11.20
N LYS A 148 20.57 0.25 12.33
CA LYS A 148 20.02 -0.21 13.62
C LYS A 148 18.71 0.51 13.93
N THR A 149 17.72 -0.26 14.33
CA THR A 149 16.36 0.20 14.66
C THR A 149 16.19 0.27 16.16
N GLU A 150 15.66 1.40 16.66
CA GLU A 150 15.37 1.59 18.09
C GLU A 150 14.31 0.59 18.58
N SER A 151 14.59 -0.10 19.69
CA SER A 151 13.65 -0.98 20.41
C SER A 151 13.01 -0.25 21.58
N TYR A 152 13.84 0.37 22.42
CA TYR A 152 13.41 1.25 23.49
C TYR A 152 14.49 2.30 23.77
N THR A 153 14.11 3.40 24.40
CA THR A 153 15.06 4.45 24.79
C THR A 153 14.71 5.02 26.14
N LEU A 154 15.73 5.12 26.99
CA LEU A 154 15.65 5.63 28.34
C LEU A 154 16.33 7.00 28.37
N TYR A 155 15.63 7.99 28.91
CA TYR A 155 16.12 9.34 29.10
C TYR A 155 16.05 9.74 30.58
N ARG A 156 16.90 10.70 30.93
CA ARG A 156 16.77 11.53 32.11
C ARG A 156 16.14 12.86 31.70
N GLY A 157 14.97 13.16 32.25
CA GLY A 157 14.35 14.48 32.16
C GLY A 157 14.84 15.41 33.25
N GLY A 158 15.18 16.64 32.89
CA GLY A 158 15.60 17.70 33.80
C GLY A 158 15.20 19.11 33.33
N PRO A 159 15.68 20.17 34.00
CA PRO A 159 15.38 21.56 33.64
C PRO A 159 15.86 21.93 32.23
N ASP A 160 16.98 21.35 31.78
CA ASP A 160 17.59 21.63 30.47
C ASP A 160 17.02 20.78 29.32
N GLY A 161 16.03 19.91 29.60
CA GLY A 161 15.40 19.04 28.61
C GLY A 161 15.59 17.54 28.91
N LEU A 162 15.74 16.74 27.86
CA LEU A 162 15.91 15.29 27.92
C LEU A 162 17.34 14.90 27.53
N GLU A 163 17.98 14.11 28.37
CA GLU A 163 19.29 13.49 28.14
C GLU A 163 19.13 11.98 27.95
N ALA A 164 19.65 11.40 26.87
CA ALA A 164 19.56 9.95 26.67
C ALA A 164 20.53 9.21 27.61
N LEU A 165 20.01 8.30 28.43
CA LEU A 165 20.80 7.39 29.27
C LEU A 165 21.16 6.12 28.51
N HIS A 166 20.20 5.60 27.73
CA HIS A 166 20.36 4.38 26.94
C HIS A 166 19.42 4.40 25.75
N SER A 167 19.89 3.93 24.59
CA SER A 167 19.04 3.67 23.42
C SER A 167 19.36 2.25 22.96
N GLU A 168 18.46 1.32 23.24
CA GLU A 168 18.63 -0.06 22.79
C GLU A 168 18.23 -0.12 21.32
N ARG A 169 19.12 -0.65 20.50
CA ARG A 169 18.92 -0.76 19.05
C ARG A 169 19.32 -2.13 18.58
N VAL A 170 18.51 -2.70 17.71
CA VAL A 170 18.76 -4.01 17.10
C VAL A 170 19.04 -3.84 15.62
N ASP A 171 19.77 -4.78 15.02
CA ASP A 171 19.97 -4.74 13.57
C ASP A 171 18.60 -4.79 12.87
N SER A 172 18.36 -3.87 11.93
CA SER A 172 17.03 -3.62 11.33
C SER A 172 16.37 -4.87 10.74
N HIS A 173 17.16 -5.79 10.18
CA HIS A 173 16.66 -7.05 9.63
C HIS A 173 16.10 -8.03 10.69
N LEU A 174 16.47 -7.85 11.96
CA LEU A 174 15.99 -8.63 13.10
C LEU A 174 14.84 -7.94 13.86
N ALA A 175 14.58 -6.66 13.59
CA ALA A 175 13.64 -5.85 14.38
C ALA A 175 12.25 -6.48 14.51
N GLY A 176 11.79 -7.23 13.50
CA GLY A 176 10.50 -7.91 13.49
C GLY A 176 10.25 -8.92 14.62
N MET A 177 11.29 -9.40 15.32
CA MET A 177 11.16 -10.24 16.53
C MET A 177 12.20 -9.92 17.63
N MET A 178 12.98 -8.86 17.46
CA MET A 178 14.03 -8.45 18.43
C MET A 178 13.74 -7.11 19.10
N THR A 179 12.59 -6.48 18.87
CA THR A 179 12.12 -5.35 19.67
C THR A 179 11.04 -5.78 20.65
N LEU A 180 10.96 -5.13 21.82
CA LEU A 180 10.00 -5.49 22.86
C LEU A 180 8.54 -5.40 22.36
N GLY A 181 8.21 -4.38 21.58
CA GLY A 181 6.87 -4.23 21.02
C GLY A 181 6.54 -5.31 19.99
N MET A 182 7.47 -5.65 19.08
CA MET A 182 7.21 -6.64 18.02
C MET A 182 7.00 -8.06 18.56
N VAL A 183 7.73 -8.47 19.61
CA VAL A 183 7.50 -9.80 20.22
C VAL A 183 6.07 -9.90 20.79
N TYR A 184 5.57 -8.82 21.38
CA TYR A 184 4.18 -8.76 21.88
C TYR A 184 3.15 -8.75 20.74
N GLU A 185 3.46 -8.07 19.62
CA GLU A 185 2.61 -8.05 18.44
C GLU A 185 2.56 -9.40 17.72
N GLU A 186 3.64 -10.17 17.67
CA GLU A 186 3.64 -11.51 17.06
C GLU A 186 2.60 -12.41 17.75
N VAL A 187 2.61 -12.47 19.09
CA VAL A 187 1.59 -13.22 19.84
C VAL A 187 0.18 -12.68 19.54
N THR A 188 0.03 -11.36 19.45
CA THR A 188 -1.25 -10.73 19.10
C THR A 188 -1.76 -11.16 17.72
N ARG A 189 -0.87 -11.24 16.71
CA ARG A 189 -1.21 -11.69 15.36
C ARG A 189 -1.58 -13.17 15.34
N ARG A 190 -0.88 -14.03 16.10
CA ARG A 190 -1.21 -15.47 16.23
C ARG A 190 -2.58 -15.74 16.82
N ILE A 191 -3.01 -14.90 17.76
CA ILE A 191 -4.38 -14.97 18.32
C ILE A 191 -5.44 -14.51 17.29
N GLY A 192 -5.03 -13.84 16.21
CA GLY A 192 -5.91 -13.29 15.18
C GLY A 192 -6.46 -11.90 15.52
N PHE A 193 -5.86 -11.20 16.49
CA PHE A 193 -6.27 -9.84 16.86
C PHE A 193 -5.63 -8.80 15.95
N VAL A 194 -6.12 -8.74 14.72
CA VAL A 194 -5.59 -7.88 13.66
C VAL A 194 -6.73 -7.12 13.00
N THR A 195 -6.53 -5.83 12.76
CA THR A 195 -7.40 -5.02 11.88
C THR A 195 -6.69 -4.88 10.53
N SER A 196 -7.30 -5.39 9.46
CA SER A 196 -6.78 -5.30 8.09
C SER A 196 -7.38 -4.13 7.35
N PHE A 197 -6.59 -3.52 6.46
CA PHE A 197 -7.00 -2.39 5.63
C PHE A 197 -6.89 -2.75 4.14
N GLU A 198 -7.61 -2.03 3.28
CA GLU A 198 -7.42 -2.12 1.83
C GLU A 198 -5.95 -1.81 1.47
N GLY A 199 -5.36 -2.54 0.51
CA GLY A 199 -3.93 -2.43 0.18
C GLY A 199 -2.98 -3.31 1.01
N GLY A 200 -3.50 -4.24 1.82
CA GLY A 200 -2.70 -5.30 2.45
C GLY A 200 -1.97 -4.91 3.75
N PHE A 201 -2.18 -3.70 4.27
CA PHE A 201 -1.68 -3.29 5.59
C PHE A 201 -2.53 -3.89 6.72
N SER A 202 -1.93 -4.17 7.88
CA SER A 202 -2.67 -4.70 9.03
C SER A 202 -2.07 -4.27 10.37
N GLN A 203 -2.92 -3.84 11.30
CA GLN A 203 -2.54 -3.35 12.63
C GLN A 203 -2.88 -4.38 13.71
N ALA A 204 -1.93 -4.68 14.60
CA ALA A 204 -2.14 -5.56 15.74
C ALA A 204 -2.95 -4.87 16.84
N GLU A 205 -4.02 -5.50 17.34
CA GLU A 205 -4.85 -4.98 18.43
C GLU A 205 -4.35 -5.47 19.81
N ALA A 206 -3.11 -5.11 20.17
CA ALA A 206 -2.41 -5.61 21.37
C ALA A 206 -3.18 -5.46 22.69
N GLY A 207 -4.09 -4.48 22.79
CA GLY A 207 -4.99 -4.31 23.93
C GLY A 207 -5.98 -5.47 24.13
N LYS A 208 -6.27 -6.26 23.09
CA LYS A 208 -7.07 -7.51 23.19
C LYS A 208 -6.25 -8.64 23.80
N THR A 209 -4.99 -8.79 23.40
CA THR A 209 -4.03 -9.74 24.00
C THR A 209 -3.83 -9.45 25.48
N MET A 210 -3.67 -8.17 25.84
CA MET A 210 -3.58 -7.74 27.25
C MET A 210 -4.83 -8.14 28.05
N GLY A 211 -6.02 -8.05 27.46
CA GLY A 211 -7.26 -8.48 28.10
C GLY A 211 -7.47 -10.01 28.14
N LEU A 212 -6.73 -10.77 27.32
CA LEU A 212 -6.78 -12.23 27.27
C LEU A 212 -5.79 -12.87 28.24
N ALA A 213 -4.64 -12.22 28.49
CA ALA A 213 -3.57 -12.70 29.36
C ALA A 213 -4.03 -13.24 30.74
N PRO A 214 -4.99 -12.61 31.45
CA PRO A 214 -5.45 -13.11 32.76
C PRO A 214 -6.15 -14.47 32.77
N TYR A 215 -6.44 -15.05 31.60
CA TYR A 215 -7.10 -16.35 31.47
C TYR A 215 -6.10 -17.51 31.27
N GLY A 216 -4.80 -17.23 31.17
CA GLY A 216 -3.72 -18.23 31.10
C GLY A 216 -2.77 -18.18 32.30
N GLY A 217 -1.57 -18.72 32.13
CA GLY A 217 -0.46 -18.63 33.08
C GLY A 217 -0.32 -19.84 34.02
N GLN A 218 -0.97 -20.96 33.68
CA GLN A 218 -0.87 -22.19 34.48
C GLN A 218 0.23 -23.14 33.98
N ALA A 219 0.68 -22.99 32.73
CA ALA A 219 1.73 -23.82 32.17
C ALA A 219 3.09 -23.44 32.79
N LYS A 220 3.79 -24.43 33.35
CA LYS A 220 5.08 -24.21 34.05
C LYS A 220 6.30 -24.52 33.20
N ASN A 221 6.11 -25.09 32.02
CA ASN A 221 7.17 -25.69 31.21
C ASN A 221 7.49 -24.90 29.93
N LEU A 222 7.07 -23.63 29.84
CA LEU A 222 7.38 -22.75 28.70
C LEU A 222 8.72 -22.03 28.90
N ARG A 223 9.51 -21.92 27.84
CA ARG A 223 10.88 -21.35 27.83
C ARG A 223 10.84 -19.84 27.87
N ARG A 224 11.71 -19.19 28.63
CA ARG A 224 11.75 -17.72 28.70
C ARG A 224 12.23 -17.11 27.37
N TRP A 225 11.56 -16.07 26.87
CA TRP A 225 11.94 -15.41 25.61
C TRP A 225 12.72 -14.11 25.83
N ILE A 226 12.42 -13.38 26.91
CA ILE A 226 13.06 -12.12 27.26
C ILE A 226 13.82 -12.28 28.57
N GLU A 227 15.14 -12.06 28.51
CA GLU A 227 16.03 -12.16 29.66
C GLU A 227 16.61 -10.81 30.07
N THR A 228 16.58 -10.58 31.37
CA THR A 228 17.08 -9.38 32.05
C THR A 228 18.50 -9.63 32.57
N GLN A 229 19.38 -8.63 32.46
CA GLN A 229 20.76 -8.72 32.97
C GLN A 229 21.01 -7.67 34.07
N PRO A 230 21.29 -8.09 35.32
CA PRO A 230 21.59 -7.15 36.40
C PRO A 230 22.76 -6.20 36.06
N GLY A 231 22.59 -4.92 36.35
CA GLY A 231 23.54 -3.85 36.05
C GLY A 231 23.56 -3.38 34.58
N SER A 232 22.60 -3.82 33.76
CA SER A 232 22.54 -3.48 32.33
C SER A 232 21.16 -2.99 31.90
N TYR A 233 21.14 -1.99 31.01
CA TYR A 233 19.93 -1.56 30.31
C TYR A 233 19.62 -2.40 29.07
N SER A 234 20.46 -3.37 28.72
CA SER A 234 20.23 -4.26 27.58
C SER A 234 19.49 -5.52 28.02
N LEU A 235 18.49 -5.88 27.22
CA LEU A 235 17.75 -7.13 27.34
C LEU A 235 18.22 -8.10 26.27
N LYS A 236 18.12 -9.39 26.58
CA LYS A 236 18.38 -10.45 25.62
C LYS A 236 17.05 -11.05 25.19
N ILE A 237 16.81 -11.12 23.88
CA ILE A 237 15.58 -11.66 23.30
C ILE A 237 15.94 -12.89 22.48
N HIS A 238 15.35 -14.03 22.83
CA HIS A 238 15.54 -15.33 22.18
C HIS A 238 14.52 -15.53 21.06
N ALA A 239 14.57 -14.68 20.04
CA ALA A 239 13.56 -14.61 18.97
C ALA A 239 13.34 -15.95 18.27
N TYR A 240 14.40 -16.71 18.01
CA TYR A 240 14.31 -18.02 17.38
C TYR A 240 13.57 -19.04 18.25
N ASP A 241 14.00 -19.15 19.51
CA ASP A 241 13.43 -20.12 20.46
C ASP A 241 11.95 -19.79 20.73
N ALA A 242 11.61 -18.50 20.76
CA ALA A 242 10.23 -18.03 20.89
C ALA A 242 9.36 -18.48 19.70
N LEU A 243 9.81 -18.27 18.46
CA LEU A 243 9.03 -18.67 17.28
C LEU A 243 8.87 -20.19 17.20
N LEU A 244 9.90 -20.96 17.49
CA LEU A 244 9.80 -22.43 17.52
C LEU A 244 8.81 -22.92 18.58
N GLU A 245 8.82 -22.31 19.77
CA GLU A 245 7.87 -22.68 20.84
C GLU A 245 6.43 -22.36 20.44
N ILE A 246 6.18 -21.22 19.77
CA ILE A 246 4.86 -20.87 19.23
C ILE A 246 4.40 -21.92 18.21
N GLU A 247 5.26 -22.32 17.26
CA GLU A 247 4.88 -23.35 16.29
C GLU A 247 4.63 -24.70 16.97
N ALA A 248 5.50 -25.12 17.88
CA ALA A 248 5.36 -26.41 18.58
C ALA A 248 4.05 -26.48 19.38
N LEU A 249 3.65 -25.37 20.03
CA LEU A 249 2.35 -25.24 20.67
C LEU A 249 1.21 -25.36 19.66
N GLN A 250 1.29 -24.64 18.53
CA GLN A 250 0.26 -24.69 17.50
C GLN A 250 0.11 -26.10 16.92
N LYS A 251 1.22 -26.81 16.69
CA LYS A 251 1.22 -28.17 16.17
C LYS A 251 0.61 -29.17 17.14
N ARG A 252 1.00 -29.12 18.42
CA ARG A 252 0.44 -30.00 19.45
C ARG A 252 -1.08 -29.84 19.59
N HIS A 253 -1.59 -28.63 19.37
CA HIS A 253 -3.00 -28.29 19.56
C HIS A 253 -3.76 -28.03 18.24
N GLU A 254 -3.27 -28.55 17.10
CA GLU A 254 -3.84 -28.30 15.77
C GLU A 254 -5.33 -28.73 15.64
N LYS A 255 -5.76 -29.71 16.47
CA LYS A 255 -7.12 -30.29 16.46
C LYS A 255 -8.11 -29.56 17.38
N VAL A 256 -7.73 -28.42 17.95
CA VAL A 256 -8.61 -27.64 18.83
C VAL A 256 -9.50 -26.72 17.98
N ASP A 257 -10.79 -27.06 17.94
CA ASP A 257 -11.81 -26.26 17.26
C ASP A 257 -12.20 -24.99 18.03
N GLY A 258 -12.84 -24.05 17.33
CA GLY A 258 -13.38 -22.81 17.88
C GLY A 258 -12.56 -21.56 17.52
N PRO A 259 -13.02 -20.38 17.95
CA PRO A 259 -12.33 -19.11 17.71
C PRO A 259 -10.90 -19.14 18.27
N LEU A 260 -9.94 -18.54 17.56
CA LEU A 260 -8.53 -18.53 17.93
C LEU A 260 -8.30 -18.08 19.39
N TRP A 261 -8.97 -17.01 19.81
CA TRP A 261 -8.88 -16.47 21.18
C TRP A 261 -9.44 -17.37 22.29
N MET A 262 -10.11 -18.47 21.93
CA MET A 262 -10.56 -19.49 22.88
C MET A 262 -9.62 -20.70 22.94
N ARG A 263 -8.61 -20.78 22.06
CA ARG A 263 -7.71 -21.92 22.01
C ARG A 263 -6.73 -21.85 23.18
N PRO A 264 -6.63 -22.89 24.04
CA PRO A 264 -5.87 -22.81 25.28
C PRO A 264 -4.41 -22.40 25.14
N HIS A 265 -3.72 -22.88 24.10
CA HIS A 265 -2.33 -22.52 23.85
C HIS A 265 -2.14 -21.03 23.49
N LEU A 266 -3.08 -20.42 22.76
CA LEU A 266 -3.02 -18.99 22.43
C LEU A 266 -3.33 -18.10 23.64
N VAL A 267 -4.25 -18.55 24.50
CA VAL A 267 -4.53 -17.89 25.79
C VAL A 267 -3.30 -17.97 26.70
N GLU A 268 -2.60 -19.11 26.72
CA GLU A 268 -1.37 -19.28 27.49
C GLU A 268 -0.23 -18.38 26.97
N LEU A 269 -0.07 -18.29 25.64
CA LEU A 269 0.90 -17.38 25.02
C LEU A 269 0.63 -15.91 25.38
N ALA A 270 -0.64 -15.48 25.43
CA ALA A 270 -1.00 -14.14 25.87
C ALA A 270 -0.55 -13.87 27.32
N ALA A 271 -0.77 -14.83 28.22
CA ALA A 271 -0.35 -14.72 29.62
C ALA A 271 1.18 -14.65 29.76
N LYS A 272 1.88 -15.50 29.00
CA LYS A 272 3.33 -15.59 28.98
C LYS A 272 3.99 -14.29 28.55
N ILE A 273 3.65 -13.78 27.35
CA ILE A 273 4.31 -12.58 26.82
C ILE A 273 4.01 -11.33 27.65
N GLN A 274 2.81 -11.26 28.26
CA GLN A 274 2.46 -10.21 29.20
C GLN A 274 3.38 -10.22 30.44
N SER A 275 3.62 -11.38 31.04
CA SER A 275 4.50 -11.49 32.22
C SER A 275 5.96 -11.15 31.89
N GLU A 276 6.46 -11.57 30.74
CA GLU A 276 7.85 -11.29 30.36
C GLU A 276 8.08 -9.82 30.00
N LEU A 277 7.13 -9.19 29.32
CA LEU A 277 7.15 -7.74 29.07
C LEU A 277 7.16 -6.97 30.40
N GLU A 278 6.33 -7.36 31.35
CA GLU A 278 6.28 -6.76 32.69
C GLU A 278 7.64 -6.81 33.41
N GLU A 279 8.28 -7.98 33.41
CA GLU A 279 9.59 -8.17 34.04
C GLU A 279 10.69 -7.37 33.35
N ALA A 280 10.67 -7.30 32.02
CA ALA A 280 11.59 -6.49 31.23
C ALA A 280 11.48 -5.01 31.60
N LEU A 281 10.28 -4.45 31.64
CA LEU A 281 10.08 -3.03 32.00
C LEU A 281 10.49 -2.74 33.44
N ILE A 282 10.19 -3.64 34.39
CA ILE A 282 10.60 -3.52 35.79
C ILE A 282 12.11 -3.51 35.91
N HIS A 283 12.80 -4.37 35.16
CA HIS A 283 14.25 -4.41 35.14
C HIS A 283 14.85 -3.11 34.62
N LEU A 284 14.42 -2.65 33.44
CA LEU A 284 14.95 -1.44 32.79
C LEU A 284 14.83 -0.20 33.69
N VAL A 285 13.63 0.05 34.22
CA VAL A 285 13.41 1.21 35.11
C VAL A 285 14.08 1.01 36.45
N GLY A 286 14.15 -0.23 36.96
CA GLY A 286 14.80 -0.54 38.22
C GLY A 286 16.30 -0.28 38.21
N GLU A 287 17.00 -0.60 37.11
CA GLU A 287 18.40 -0.21 36.92
C GLU A 287 18.55 1.32 36.84
N ALA A 288 17.64 1.97 36.11
CA ALA A 288 17.69 3.41 35.90
C ALA A 288 17.48 4.19 37.20
N GLN A 289 16.55 3.71 38.03
CA GLN A 289 16.29 4.21 39.37
C GLN A 289 17.52 4.03 40.27
N ARG A 290 18.22 2.90 40.19
CA ARG A 290 19.46 2.66 40.95
C ARG A 290 20.58 3.61 40.54
N GLU A 291 20.80 3.80 39.24
CA GLU A 291 21.89 4.63 38.73
C GLU A 291 21.64 6.12 38.98
N THR A 292 20.43 6.60 38.70
CA THR A 292 20.11 8.04 38.73
C THR A 292 19.53 8.51 40.06
N SER A 293 19.10 7.59 40.93
CA SER A 293 18.30 7.86 42.13
C SER A 293 16.95 8.55 41.87
N LEU A 294 16.49 8.62 40.61
CA LEU A 294 15.20 9.18 40.26
C LEU A 294 14.08 8.16 40.48
N ASN A 295 13.02 8.60 41.13
CA ASN A 295 11.90 7.75 41.56
C ASN A 295 10.56 8.12 40.89
N LYS A 296 10.61 8.93 39.82
CA LYS A 296 9.47 9.33 38.99
C LYS A 296 9.68 8.84 37.58
N LEU A 297 8.61 8.37 36.95
CA LEU A 297 8.63 7.80 35.61
C LEU A 297 7.62 8.47 34.69
N CYS A 298 8.10 8.87 33.52
CA CYS A 298 7.30 9.14 32.34
C CYS A 298 7.41 7.95 31.39
N LEU A 299 6.30 7.46 30.84
CA LEU A 299 6.28 6.32 29.93
C LEU A 299 5.56 6.70 28.63
N ALA A 300 6.17 6.40 27.49
CA ALA A 300 5.64 6.68 26.13
C ALA A 300 5.92 5.52 25.15
N GLY A 301 5.40 5.64 23.93
CA GLY A 301 5.38 4.60 22.90
C GLY A 301 4.17 3.67 23.07
N GLY A 302 3.85 2.88 22.03
CA GLY A 302 2.65 2.03 22.01
C GLY A 302 2.52 1.09 23.22
N VAL A 303 3.64 0.61 23.77
CA VAL A 303 3.67 -0.28 24.94
C VAL A 303 3.21 0.44 26.22
N ALA A 304 3.32 1.77 26.30
CA ALA A 304 2.80 2.54 27.43
C ALA A 304 1.27 2.49 27.56
N LEU A 305 0.55 1.99 26.54
CA LEU A 305 -0.88 1.67 26.63
C LEU A 305 -1.16 0.35 27.38
N ASN A 306 -0.13 -0.45 27.70
CA ASN A 306 -0.22 -1.66 28.49
C ASN A 306 -0.39 -1.33 29.98
N SER A 307 -1.63 -1.05 30.36
CA SER A 307 -2.00 -0.60 31.69
C SER A 307 -1.75 -1.64 32.80
N VAL A 308 -1.64 -2.94 32.45
CA VAL A 308 -1.26 -4.01 33.39
C VAL A 308 0.22 -3.87 33.73
N ALA A 309 1.06 -3.75 32.71
CA ALA A 309 2.50 -3.61 32.89
C ALA A 309 2.86 -2.32 33.62
N ASN A 310 2.22 -1.20 33.28
CA ASN A 310 2.41 0.09 33.95
C ASN A 310 2.16 0.00 35.45
N HIS A 311 1.07 -0.64 35.86
CA HIS A 311 0.73 -0.76 37.28
C HIS A 311 1.71 -1.66 38.03
N ARG A 312 2.03 -2.84 37.47
CA ARG A 312 3.00 -3.75 38.08
C ARG A 312 4.36 -3.07 38.24
N LEU A 313 4.79 -2.30 37.23
CA LEU A 313 6.01 -1.50 37.24
C LEU A 313 6.06 -0.48 38.38
N VAL A 314 5.06 0.41 38.44
CA VAL A 314 4.96 1.46 39.46
C VAL A 314 4.97 0.87 40.87
N ARG A 315 4.18 -0.18 41.08
CA ARG A 315 4.05 -0.83 42.39
C ARG A 315 5.33 -1.55 42.81
N THR A 316 5.95 -2.31 41.90
CA THR A 316 7.13 -3.13 42.22
C THR A 316 8.34 -2.28 42.55
N LEU A 317 8.54 -1.17 41.82
CA LEU A 317 9.68 -0.27 42.02
C LEU A 317 9.41 0.85 43.04
N GLY A 318 8.19 0.93 43.58
CA GLY A 318 7.80 1.97 44.54
C GLY A 318 7.97 3.38 44.00
N LEU A 319 7.59 3.60 42.73
CA LEU A 319 7.73 4.90 42.08
C LEU A 319 6.79 5.92 42.75
N GLU A 320 7.31 7.11 43.08
CA GLU A 320 6.55 8.18 43.73
C GLU A 320 5.71 9.00 42.75
N GLY A 321 6.03 8.91 41.46
CA GLY A 321 5.30 9.59 40.40
C GLY A 321 5.30 8.80 39.12
N PHE A 322 4.14 8.77 38.46
CA PHE A 322 3.95 8.14 37.16
C PHE A 322 3.18 9.07 36.24
N PHE A 323 3.61 9.14 34.98
CA PHE A 323 2.86 9.79 33.93
C PHE A 323 2.99 9.02 32.62
N ALA A 324 1.86 8.75 31.99
CA ALA A 324 1.79 8.33 30.61
C ALA A 324 0.74 9.18 29.90
N PHE A 325 1.06 9.60 28.69
CA PHE A 325 0.19 10.43 27.88
C PHE A 325 -1.07 9.62 27.47
N PRO A 326 -2.29 10.19 27.46
CA PRO A 326 -3.50 9.44 27.13
C PRO A 326 -3.45 8.82 25.72
N ALA A 327 -2.81 9.50 24.75
CA ALA A 327 -2.49 8.97 23.43
C ALA A 327 -1.02 8.50 23.37
N ALA A 328 -0.64 7.51 24.18
CA ALA A 328 0.78 7.17 24.35
C ALA A 328 1.48 6.56 23.12
N GLY A 329 0.71 5.96 22.20
CA GLY A 329 1.22 5.46 20.90
C GLY A 329 1.32 6.55 19.85
N ASP A 330 1.39 6.17 18.57
CA ASP A 330 1.75 7.07 17.46
C ASP A 330 0.82 8.27 17.26
N SER A 331 -0.47 8.15 17.61
CA SER A 331 -1.35 9.31 17.63
C SER A 331 -0.81 10.45 18.50
N GLY A 332 -0.11 10.16 19.62
CA GLY A 332 0.50 11.17 20.49
C GLY A 332 1.63 11.98 19.86
N ILE A 333 2.30 11.45 18.83
CA ILE A 333 3.51 12.03 18.23
C ILE A 333 3.29 13.46 17.77
N ALA A 334 2.10 13.77 17.23
CA ALA A 334 1.76 15.14 16.84
C ALA A 334 1.93 16.14 17.99
N ALA A 335 1.48 15.81 19.20
CA ALA A 335 1.67 16.67 20.37
C ALA A 335 3.16 16.75 20.78
N GLY A 336 3.88 15.62 20.73
CA GLY A 336 5.31 15.55 21.03
C GLY A 336 6.15 16.42 20.10
N CYS A 337 5.88 16.36 18.80
CA CYS A 337 6.49 17.21 17.77
C CYS A 337 6.23 18.70 18.02
N ALA A 338 4.98 19.07 18.34
CA ALA A 338 4.62 20.46 18.62
C ALA A 338 5.32 21.00 19.88
N TRP A 339 5.39 20.20 20.97
CA TRP A 339 6.10 20.59 22.18
C TRP A 339 7.62 20.67 21.97
N TRP A 340 8.19 19.71 21.25
CA TRP A 340 9.61 19.76 20.90
C TRP A 340 9.93 21.02 20.10
N ALA A 341 9.11 21.36 19.09
CA ALA A 341 9.30 22.56 18.29
C ALA A 341 9.19 23.86 19.11
N SER A 342 8.21 23.94 20.01
CA SER A 342 8.06 25.05 20.95
C SER A 342 9.31 25.19 21.84
N HIS A 343 9.81 24.08 22.38
CA HIS A 343 11.04 24.08 23.17
C HIS A 343 12.27 24.57 22.37
N GLN A 344 12.43 24.15 21.11
CA GLN A 344 13.53 24.63 20.25
C GLN A 344 13.47 26.14 19.98
N HIS A 345 12.28 26.74 20.03
CA HIS A 345 12.09 28.19 19.89
C HIS A 345 12.31 28.96 21.20
N GLY A 346 12.77 28.28 22.27
CA GLY A 346 12.96 28.88 23.58
C GLY A 346 11.64 29.15 24.31
N GLU A 347 10.54 28.56 23.84
CA GLU A 347 9.26 28.63 24.51
C GLU A 347 9.10 27.50 25.52
N GLY A 348 8.60 27.87 26.70
CA GLY A 348 8.28 26.93 27.75
C GLY A 348 7.93 27.69 29.01
N PRO A 349 6.92 27.22 29.77
CA PRO A 349 6.64 27.85 31.05
C PRO A 349 7.85 27.65 31.97
N ALA A 350 8.11 28.64 32.85
CA ALA A 350 9.14 28.51 33.89
C ALA A 350 8.98 27.26 34.77
N ARG A 351 7.77 26.66 34.75
CA ARG A 351 7.43 25.36 35.33
C ARG A 351 6.47 24.62 34.41
N ARG A 352 6.80 23.39 34.02
CA ARG A 352 5.90 22.53 33.20
C ARG A 352 4.62 22.20 33.97
N GLU A 353 3.48 22.24 33.27
CA GLU A 353 2.18 21.89 33.85
C GLU A 353 1.82 20.44 33.56
N ARG A 354 1.24 19.75 34.55
CA ARG A 354 0.75 18.39 34.35
C ARG A 354 -0.54 18.43 33.52
N LEU A 355 -0.62 17.67 32.44
CA LEU A 355 -1.87 17.43 31.73
C LEU A 355 -2.77 16.56 32.61
N ARG A 356 -3.90 17.13 33.02
CA ARG A 356 -4.87 16.48 33.93
C ARG A 356 -6.11 15.95 33.23
N GLY A 357 -6.43 16.46 32.05
CA GLY A 357 -7.58 16.05 31.24
C GLY A 357 -7.20 15.95 29.78
N ALA A 358 -7.84 15.03 29.06
CA ALA A 358 -7.54 14.73 27.67
C ALA A 358 -8.55 15.31 26.67
N GLY A 359 -9.58 16.04 27.13
CA GLY A 359 -10.61 16.68 26.30
C GLY A 359 -10.05 17.83 25.47
N LEU A 360 -9.19 17.50 24.50
CA LEU A 360 -8.35 18.42 23.73
C LEU A 360 -8.95 18.77 22.36
N GLY A 361 -10.07 18.14 21.99
CA GLY A 361 -10.85 18.55 20.82
C GLY A 361 -11.64 19.85 21.03
N LYS A 362 -12.38 20.24 20.00
CA LYS A 362 -13.32 21.35 19.98
C LYS A 362 -14.69 20.94 20.55
N PRO A 363 -15.30 21.73 21.44
CA PRO A 363 -16.70 21.52 21.85
C PRO A 363 -17.67 21.79 20.69
N ALA A 364 -18.77 21.03 20.63
CA ALA A 364 -19.82 21.29 19.66
C ALA A 364 -20.57 22.60 20.00
N SER A 365 -20.85 23.40 18.98
CA SER A 365 -21.68 24.59 19.10
C SER A 365 -23.16 24.22 19.25
N GLU A 366 -23.93 25.09 19.90
CA GLU A 366 -25.38 24.89 20.06
C GLU A 366 -26.09 24.75 18.71
N ALA A 367 -25.63 25.46 17.67
CA ALA A 367 -26.17 25.36 16.31
C ALA A 367 -25.93 23.98 15.66
N GLU A 368 -24.73 23.40 15.83
CA GLU A 368 -24.42 22.04 15.33
C GLU A 368 -25.31 20.99 16.02
N ILE A 369 -25.56 21.17 17.32
CA ILE A 369 -26.41 20.28 18.10
C ILE A 369 -27.88 20.39 17.66
N GLU A 370 -28.42 21.60 17.55
CA GLU A 370 -29.80 21.83 17.11
C GLU A 370 -30.05 21.29 15.70
N MET A 371 -29.09 21.49 14.79
CA MET A 371 -29.14 20.95 13.44
C MET A 371 -29.22 19.41 13.47
N ALA A 372 -28.29 18.74 14.17
CA ALA A 372 -28.29 17.28 14.27
C ALA A 372 -29.56 16.74 14.94
N LEU A 373 -30.08 17.42 15.97
CA LEU A 373 -31.35 17.06 16.62
C LEU A 373 -32.55 17.20 15.68
N SER A 374 -32.55 18.20 14.78
CA SER A 374 -33.65 18.45 13.85
C SER A 374 -33.83 17.30 12.85
N GLU A 375 -32.73 16.68 12.41
CA GLU A 375 -32.74 15.56 11.46
C GLU A 375 -33.37 14.29 12.04
N VAL A 376 -33.32 14.12 13.36
CA VAL A 376 -33.85 12.95 14.08
C VAL A 376 -35.05 13.27 14.97
N ALA A 377 -35.66 14.46 14.82
CA ALA A 377 -36.71 14.95 15.72
C ALA A 377 -37.94 14.01 15.81
N ASN A 378 -38.21 13.22 14.78
CA ASN A 378 -39.28 12.22 14.73
C ASN A 378 -38.93 10.90 15.46
N GLN A 379 -37.67 10.68 15.81
CA GLN A 379 -37.16 9.47 16.46
C GLN A 379 -36.82 9.67 17.95
N VAL A 380 -36.55 10.91 18.37
CA VAL A 380 -36.12 11.21 19.76
C VAL A 380 -37.03 12.17 20.50
N LYS A 381 -37.07 12.04 21.82
CA LYS A 381 -37.58 13.06 22.75
C LYS A 381 -36.39 13.75 23.39
N VAL A 382 -36.41 15.08 23.37
CA VAL A 382 -35.33 15.92 23.87
C VAL A 382 -35.83 16.83 24.98
N GLU A 383 -35.00 17.06 25.98
CA GLU A 383 -35.24 18.00 27.07
C GLU A 383 -33.95 18.75 27.40
N ARG A 384 -34.02 20.08 27.53
CA ARG A 384 -32.87 20.89 27.95
C ARG A 384 -32.77 20.88 29.49
N LEU A 385 -31.63 20.47 30.02
CA LEU A 385 -31.37 20.37 31.46
C LEU A 385 -30.12 21.17 31.84
N GLY A 386 -30.11 21.75 33.04
CA GLY A 386 -28.88 22.30 33.61
C GLY A 386 -27.94 21.20 34.12
N ASN A 387 -26.65 21.49 34.27
CA ASN A 387 -25.61 20.52 34.65
C ASN A 387 -25.97 19.70 35.91
N ALA A 388 -26.53 20.34 36.95
CA ALA A 388 -26.96 19.67 38.17
C ALA A 388 -28.11 18.68 37.93
N GLN A 389 -29.04 18.99 37.02
CA GLN A 389 -30.15 18.11 36.65
C GLN A 389 -29.67 16.95 35.78
N VAL A 390 -28.73 17.19 34.85
CA VAL A 390 -28.10 16.11 34.07
C VAL A 390 -27.38 15.13 35.00
N LEU A 391 -26.60 15.64 35.96
CA LEU A 391 -25.93 14.83 36.97
C LEU A 391 -26.94 13.97 37.75
N GLN A 392 -28.02 14.60 38.23
CA GLN A 392 -29.07 13.92 38.98
C GLN A 392 -29.75 12.82 38.15
N ARG A 393 -30.22 13.14 36.93
CA ARG A 393 -30.90 12.16 36.08
C ARG A 393 -29.98 11.03 35.64
N SER A 394 -28.70 11.33 35.43
CA SER A 394 -27.70 10.32 35.13
C SER A 394 -27.58 9.33 36.29
N ALA A 395 -27.45 9.82 37.53
CA ALA A 395 -27.38 8.97 38.71
C ALA A 395 -28.66 8.13 38.91
N GLU A 396 -29.83 8.73 38.72
CA GLU A 396 -31.13 8.04 38.82
C GLU A 396 -31.26 6.93 37.77
N ALA A 397 -30.95 7.23 36.50
CA ALA A 397 -31.00 6.24 35.42
C ALA A 397 -30.03 5.07 35.69
N LEU A 398 -28.77 5.37 35.98
CA LEU A 398 -27.74 4.37 36.26
C LEU A 398 -28.11 3.48 37.45
N SER A 399 -28.71 4.02 38.51
CA SER A 399 -29.13 3.26 39.71
C SER A 399 -30.19 2.18 39.44
N THR A 400 -30.86 2.25 38.29
CA THR A 400 -31.85 1.26 37.83
C THR A 400 -31.31 0.30 36.76
N GLY A 401 -30.00 0.42 36.46
CA GLY A 401 -29.31 -0.37 35.46
C GLY A 401 -29.59 0.04 34.02
N ARG A 402 -29.99 1.30 33.80
CA ARG A 402 -30.03 1.89 32.45
C ARG A 402 -28.63 2.22 31.97
N VAL A 403 -28.40 2.13 30.67
CA VAL A 403 -27.15 2.49 30.00
C VAL A 403 -27.24 3.93 29.49
N LEU A 404 -26.26 4.75 29.85
CA LEU A 404 -26.21 6.18 29.50
C LEU A 404 -25.03 6.45 28.57
N ALA A 405 -25.27 7.07 27.44
CA ALA A 405 -24.23 7.73 26.65
C ALA A 405 -24.05 9.19 27.08
N ARG A 406 -22.81 9.67 27.00
CA ARG A 406 -22.40 11.04 27.29
C ARG A 406 -21.57 11.60 26.14
N TYR A 407 -21.95 12.81 25.73
CA TYR A 407 -21.24 13.65 24.78
C TYR A 407 -21.12 15.07 25.39
N GLU A 408 -19.91 15.48 25.77
CA GLU A 408 -19.67 16.84 26.30
C GLU A 408 -18.23 17.32 26.14
N GLY A 409 -18.07 18.61 25.90
CA GLY A 409 -16.79 19.28 25.71
C GLY A 409 -16.07 18.81 24.45
N GLY A 410 -14.80 19.20 24.36
CA GLY A 410 -13.88 18.64 23.37
C GLY A 410 -13.70 17.13 23.56
N CYS A 411 -13.54 16.40 22.45
CA CYS A 411 -13.26 14.97 22.52
C CYS A 411 -11.97 14.68 23.27
N GLU A 412 -11.90 13.52 23.91
CA GLU A 412 -10.66 13.06 24.50
C GLU A 412 -9.65 12.58 23.44
N TYR A 413 -8.37 12.91 23.64
CA TYR A 413 -7.27 12.51 22.76
C TYR A 413 -6.66 11.17 23.18
N GLY A 414 -6.64 10.21 22.27
CA GLY A 414 -6.18 8.83 22.51
C GLY A 414 -7.31 7.80 22.55
N PRO A 415 -6.99 6.51 22.76
CA PRO A 415 -7.91 5.40 22.54
C PRO A 415 -8.88 5.14 23.70
N ARG A 416 -8.88 5.97 24.75
CA ARG A 416 -9.70 5.78 25.96
C ARG A 416 -10.70 6.91 26.07
N ALA A 417 -11.97 6.57 26.32
CA ALA A 417 -12.92 7.58 26.76
C ALA A 417 -12.75 7.88 28.24
N LEU A 418 -12.67 9.17 28.57
CA LEU A 418 -12.33 9.71 29.89
C LEU A 418 -13.43 10.61 30.45
N GLY A 419 -14.60 10.61 29.80
CA GLY A 419 -15.83 11.22 30.27
C GLY A 419 -16.48 12.20 29.31
N GLN A 420 -15.85 12.46 28.17
CA GLN A 420 -16.32 13.38 27.15
C GLN A 420 -17.13 12.65 26.08
N ARG A 421 -16.70 11.46 25.65
CA ARG A 421 -17.40 10.58 24.69
C ARG A 421 -17.53 9.17 25.26
N SER A 422 -18.42 9.01 26.24
CA SER A 422 -18.47 7.82 27.12
C SER A 422 -19.81 7.11 27.13
N ILE A 423 -19.80 5.79 27.21
CA ILE A 423 -20.95 4.97 27.62
C ILE A 423 -20.71 4.56 29.06
N ILE A 424 -21.70 4.82 29.91
CA ILE A 424 -21.60 4.73 31.36
C ILE A 424 -22.69 3.77 31.84
N ALA A 425 -22.32 2.91 32.79
CA ALA A 425 -23.22 2.00 33.45
C ALA A 425 -22.87 1.89 34.95
N ASP A 426 -23.78 1.31 35.72
CA ASP A 426 -23.54 0.97 37.11
C ASP A 426 -22.84 -0.40 37.22
N PRO A 427 -21.62 -0.47 37.79
CA PRO A 427 -20.83 -1.70 37.85
C PRO A 427 -21.35 -2.75 38.85
N THR A 428 -22.31 -2.38 39.72
CA THR A 428 -22.84 -3.29 40.76
C THR A 428 -23.81 -4.33 40.23
N PHE A 429 -24.34 -4.12 39.03
CA PHE A 429 -25.19 -5.09 38.36
C PHE A 429 -24.32 -6.23 37.80
N GLU A 430 -24.62 -7.45 38.24
CA GLU A 430 -23.82 -8.66 37.99
C GLU A 430 -23.46 -8.89 36.51
N ARG A 431 -24.45 -8.79 35.62
CA ARG A 431 -24.31 -9.09 34.19
C ARG A 431 -24.21 -7.83 33.32
N MET A 432 -23.98 -6.65 33.89
CA MET A 432 -23.92 -5.41 33.11
C MET A 432 -22.78 -5.41 32.09
N ARG A 433 -21.64 -6.03 32.42
CA ARG A 433 -20.56 -6.28 31.44
C ARG A 433 -21.09 -7.05 30.22
N ASP A 434 -21.85 -8.11 30.45
CA ASP A 434 -22.36 -8.97 29.37
C ASP A 434 -23.40 -8.22 28.52
N VAL A 435 -24.27 -7.43 29.17
CA VAL A 435 -25.23 -6.53 28.51
C VAL A 435 -24.51 -5.57 27.57
N LEU A 436 -23.49 -4.86 28.07
CA LEU A 436 -22.73 -3.90 27.27
C LEU A 436 -21.97 -4.58 26.13
N ASN A 437 -21.34 -5.73 26.37
CA ASN A 437 -20.60 -6.45 25.32
C ASN A 437 -21.54 -6.99 24.22
N ALA A 438 -22.70 -7.56 24.56
CA ALA A 438 -23.60 -8.18 23.60
C ALA A 438 -24.53 -7.19 22.87
N ARG A 439 -25.09 -6.22 23.61
CA ARG A 439 -26.20 -5.38 23.11
C ARG A 439 -25.80 -3.97 22.70
N VAL A 440 -24.64 -3.50 23.17
CA VAL A 440 -24.16 -2.14 22.88
C VAL A 440 -22.87 -2.17 22.06
N LYS A 441 -21.91 -3.00 22.45
CA LYS A 441 -20.60 -3.06 21.81
C LYS A 441 -20.49 -4.08 20.69
N HIS A 442 -21.31 -5.13 20.72
CA HIS A 442 -21.28 -6.25 19.78
C HIS A 442 -19.87 -6.85 19.62
N ARG A 443 -19.21 -7.19 20.75
CA ARG A 443 -17.81 -7.67 20.78
C ARG A 443 -17.62 -8.85 21.74
N GLU A 444 -16.37 -9.33 21.85
CA GLU A 444 -16.01 -10.53 22.62
C GLU A 444 -16.38 -10.38 24.12
N SER A 445 -16.94 -11.45 24.71
CA SER A 445 -17.53 -11.45 26.07
C SER A 445 -16.53 -11.19 27.20
N TYR A 446 -15.29 -11.64 27.02
CA TYR A 446 -14.23 -11.53 28.03
C TYR A 446 -13.65 -10.12 28.14
N ARG A 447 -13.99 -9.20 27.22
CA ARG A 447 -13.43 -7.83 27.19
C ARG A 447 -13.90 -7.04 28.42
N PRO A 448 -12.98 -6.53 29.25
CA PRO A 448 -13.35 -5.78 30.44
C PRO A 448 -13.77 -4.34 30.12
N PHE A 449 -14.36 -3.69 31.13
CA PHE A 449 -14.67 -2.26 31.15
C PHE A 449 -13.95 -1.57 32.30
N ALA A 450 -13.79 -0.25 32.18
CA ALA A 450 -12.94 0.51 33.08
C ALA A 450 -13.74 1.13 34.24
N PRO A 451 -13.33 0.95 35.49
CA PRO A 451 -13.91 1.69 36.61
C PRO A 451 -13.46 3.16 36.64
N VAL A 452 -14.38 4.07 36.93
CA VAL A 452 -14.12 5.47 37.28
C VAL A 452 -14.39 5.69 38.76
N ILE A 453 -13.47 6.33 39.46
CA ILE A 453 -13.55 6.54 40.91
C ILE A 453 -12.98 7.91 41.33
N PRO A 454 -13.59 8.60 42.31
CA PRO A 454 -12.96 9.77 42.92
C PRO A 454 -11.59 9.42 43.50
N LEU A 455 -10.57 10.26 43.23
CA LEU A 455 -9.19 10.01 43.67
C LEU A 455 -9.12 9.78 45.19
N GLU A 456 -9.89 10.52 45.98
CA GLU A 456 -9.92 10.39 47.44
C GLU A 456 -10.50 9.06 47.94
N ALA A 457 -11.20 8.30 47.09
CA ALA A 457 -11.78 6.99 47.40
C ALA A 457 -11.06 5.84 46.70
N ALA A 458 -10.03 6.13 45.87
CA ALA A 458 -9.38 5.14 45.03
C ALA A 458 -8.76 3.99 45.85
N GLU A 459 -8.01 4.32 46.90
CA GLU A 459 -7.33 3.36 47.78
C GLU A 459 -8.28 2.51 48.63
N ASP A 460 -9.53 2.96 48.82
CA ASP A 460 -10.55 2.18 49.52
C ASP A 460 -11.09 1.03 48.66
N VAL A 461 -10.85 1.06 47.34
CA VAL A 461 -11.40 0.09 46.38
C VAL A 461 -10.31 -0.66 45.61
N PHE A 462 -9.24 0.03 45.26
CA PHE A 462 -8.14 -0.48 44.44
C PHE A 462 -6.80 -0.33 45.16
N GLU A 463 -5.89 -1.25 44.92
CA GLU A 463 -4.50 -1.13 45.37
C GLU A 463 -3.68 -0.35 44.33
N LEU A 464 -3.86 0.98 44.25
CA LEU A 464 -3.41 1.77 43.08
C LEU A 464 -2.04 2.45 43.28
N GLY A 465 -1.77 3.03 44.45
CA GLY A 465 -0.51 3.67 44.84
C GLY A 465 -0.27 5.08 44.29
N VAL A 466 -0.73 5.37 43.07
CA VAL A 466 -0.63 6.69 42.40
C VAL A 466 -1.94 7.02 41.70
N ASP A 467 -2.16 8.26 41.25
CA ASP A 467 -3.36 8.56 40.48
C ASP A 467 -3.31 7.99 39.05
N SER A 468 -4.49 7.72 38.47
CA SER A 468 -4.64 7.18 37.11
C SER A 468 -5.70 7.96 36.33
N PRO A 469 -5.47 9.24 35.98
CA PRO A 469 -6.48 10.07 35.32
C PRO A 469 -6.84 9.59 33.91
N HIS A 470 -5.98 8.80 33.26
CA HIS A 470 -6.06 8.44 31.85
C HIS A 470 -6.38 6.95 31.58
N MET A 471 -6.80 6.17 32.58
CA MET A 471 -7.03 4.72 32.43
C MET A 471 -5.79 3.92 32.00
N LEU A 472 -4.62 4.29 32.52
CA LEU A 472 -3.34 3.68 32.15
C LEU A 472 -2.74 2.80 33.26
N LEU A 473 -3.51 2.49 34.32
CA LEU A 473 -3.13 1.55 35.38
C LEU A 473 -4.26 0.54 35.62
N VAL A 474 -3.93 -0.76 35.62
CA VAL A 474 -4.81 -1.86 36.02
C VAL A 474 -4.40 -2.32 37.41
N ALA A 475 -5.23 -2.00 38.40
CA ALA A 475 -4.95 -2.29 39.80
C ALA A 475 -5.86 -3.40 40.34
N PRO A 476 -5.39 -4.21 41.30
CA PRO A 476 -6.24 -5.15 42.03
C PRO A 476 -7.43 -4.45 42.68
N VAL A 477 -8.63 -4.99 42.49
CA VAL A 477 -9.79 -4.66 43.31
C VAL A 477 -9.65 -5.39 44.64
N ARG A 478 -9.88 -4.68 45.75
CA ARG A 478 -9.88 -5.29 47.08
C ARG A 478 -10.84 -6.46 47.11
N GLU A 479 -10.39 -7.57 47.70
CA GLU A 479 -11.03 -8.88 47.60
C GLU A 479 -12.50 -8.86 48.06
N ASP A 480 -12.79 -8.14 49.14
CA ASP A 480 -14.12 -7.97 49.73
C ASP A 480 -15.09 -7.17 48.84
N LEU A 481 -14.58 -6.42 47.86
CA LEU A 481 -15.37 -5.59 46.95
C LEU A 481 -15.60 -6.23 45.57
N ARG A 482 -14.91 -7.32 45.23
CA ARG A 482 -15.01 -7.99 43.92
C ARG A 482 -16.44 -8.46 43.61
N ALA A 483 -17.11 -9.04 44.59
CA ALA A 483 -18.51 -9.47 44.45
C ALA A 483 -19.51 -8.29 44.38
N ILE A 484 -19.10 -7.11 44.84
CA ILE A 484 -19.93 -5.89 44.82
C ILE A 484 -19.76 -5.13 43.50
N LEU A 485 -18.61 -5.26 42.84
CA LEU A 485 -18.28 -4.55 41.59
C LEU A 485 -18.02 -5.50 40.40
N PRO A 486 -18.86 -6.53 40.18
CA PRO A 486 -18.56 -7.62 39.25
C PRO A 486 -18.35 -7.17 37.80
N SER A 487 -19.04 -6.11 37.35
CA SER A 487 -18.98 -5.68 35.95
C SER A 487 -17.73 -4.87 35.56
N ILE A 488 -16.92 -4.47 36.55
CA ILE A 488 -15.61 -3.82 36.32
C ILE A 488 -14.44 -4.66 36.83
N THR A 489 -14.72 -5.74 37.57
CA THR A 489 -13.71 -6.66 38.05
C THR A 489 -13.37 -7.66 36.94
N HIS A 490 -12.11 -7.66 36.54
CA HIS A 490 -11.55 -8.60 35.58
C HIS A 490 -11.49 -10.02 36.18
N HIS A 491 -11.20 -11.00 35.33
CA HIS A 491 -11.09 -12.42 35.73
C HIS A 491 -10.08 -12.65 36.87
N ASP A 492 -8.96 -11.93 36.87
CA ASP A 492 -7.91 -11.99 37.90
C ASP A 492 -8.19 -11.09 39.12
N GLY A 493 -9.37 -10.48 39.21
CA GLY A 493 -9.73 -9.59 40.32
C GLY A 493 -9.19 -8.17 40.19
N THR A 494 -8.69 -7.76 39.01
CA THR A 494 -8.18 -6.39 38.75
C THR A 494 -9.20 -5.48 38.06
N GLY A 495 -8.91 -4.19 37.90
CA GLY A 495 -9.71 -3.24 37.13
C GLY A 495 -8.87 -2.09 36.58
N ARG A 496 -9.17 -1.63 35.35
CA ARG A 496 -8.45 -0.52 34.69
C ARG A 496 -8.95 0.85 35.13
N VAL A 497 -8.32 1.43 36.15
CA VAL A 497 -8.88 2.55 36.91
C VAL A 497 -8.73 3.90 36.20
N GLN A 498 -9.80 4.69 36.18
CA GLN A 498 -9.76 6.13 35.98
C GLN A 498 -9.99 6.85 37.31
N THR A 499 -9.01 7.60 37.80
CA THR A 499 -9.21 8.47 38.95
C THR A 499 -9.69 9.84 38.49
N VAL A 500 -10.71 10.40 39.15
CA VAL A 500 -11.23 11.73 38.87
C VAL A 500 -11.21 12.61 40.11
N THR A 501 -11.01 13.92 39.92
CA THR A 501 -11.07 14.91 41.01
C THR A 501 -12.22 15.88 40.77
N ALA A 502 -12.67 16.56 41.82
CA ALA A 502 -13.70 17.59 41.70
C ALA A 502 -13.28 18.77 40.80
N THR A 503 -11.96 18.96 40.61
CA THR A 503 -11.41 20.03 39.77
C THR A 503 -11.28 19.58 38.32
N ASP A 504 -10.72 18.39 38.09
CA ASP A 504 -10.31 17.94 36.76
C ASP A 504 -11.47 17.31 35.97
N ASN A 505 -12.39 16.62 36.66
CA ASN A 505 -13.60 16.07 36.06
C ASN A 505 -14.77 16.12 37.06
N PRO A 506 -15.36 17.32 37.28
CA PRO A 506 -16.42 17.51 38.27
C PRO A 506 -17.67 16.65 38.01
N PHE A 507 -17.97 16.37 36.74
CA PHE A 507 -19.14 15.58 36.38
C PHE A 507 -18.98 14.12 36.82
N PHE A 508 -17.90 13.43 36.43
CA PHE A 508 -17.67 12.05 36.88
C PHE A 508 -17.46 11.95 38.38
N HIS A 509 -16.73 12.90 38.97
CA HIS A 509 -16.55 12.95 40.43
C HIS A 509 -17.90 13.05 41.17
N GLY A 510 -18.75 13.99 40.74
CA GLY A 510 -20.10 14.15 41.29
C GLY A 510 -21.00 12.95 41.03
N LEU A 511 -20.92 12.36 39.84
CA LEU A 511 -21.76 11.23 39.43
C LEU A 511 -21.43 9.97 40.23
N CYS A 512 -20.15 9.67 40.45
CA CYS A 512 -19.71 8.59 41.34
C CYS A 512 -20.31 8.75 42.75
N LYS A 513 -20.22 9.95 43.33
CA LYS A 513 -20.74 10.22 44.68
C LYS A 513 -22.27 10.16 44.75
N GLN A 514 -22.94 10.72 43.75
CA GLN A 514 -24.40 10.74 43.72
C GLN A 514 -24.98 9.35 43.48
N LEU A 515 -24.38 8.56 42.59
CA LEU A 515 -24.78 7.17 42.36
C LEU A 515 -24.57 6.34 43.64
N ALA A 516 -23.40 6.43 44.29
CA ALA A 516 -23.15 5.73 45.56
C ALA A 516 -24.17 6.11 46.65
N LYS A 517 -24.60 7.37 46.72
CA LYS A 517 -25.64 7.80 47.64
C LYS A 517 -27.01 7.17 47.35
N LEU A 518 -27.35 6.95 46.07
CA LEU A 518 -28.63 6.36 45.65
C LEU A 518 -28.67 4.85 45.87
N ARG A 519 -27.62 4.13 45.46
CA ARG A 519 -27.59 2.66 45.46
C ARG A 519 -26.90 2.02 46.67
N GLY A 520 -26.10 2.79 47.41
CA GLY A 520 -25.21 2.28 48.45
C GLY A 520 -23.93 1.63 47.89
N GLY A 521 -22.90 1.49 48.73
CA GLY A 521 -21.62 0.87 48.35
C GLY A 521 -20.61 1.85 47.71
N PRO A 522 -19.57 1.32 47.03
CA PRO A 522 -18.44 2.13 46.55
C PRO A 522 -18.80 3.15 45.45
N PRO A 523 -18.18 4.36 45.44
CA PRO A 523 -18.40 5.42 44.45
C PRO A 523 -17.69 5.14 43.12
N VAL A 524 -18.11 4.06 42.46
CA VAL A 524 -17.53 3.57 41.21
C VAL A 524 -18.57 3.60 40.08
N LEU A 525 -18.14 4.06 38.91
CA LEU A 525 -18.87 3.96 37.65
C LEU A 525 -18.16 3.00 36.71
N LEU A 526 -18.90 2.33 35.84
CA LEU A 526 -18.35 1.67 34.67
C LEU A 526 -18.30 2.70 33.54
N ASN A 527 -17.15 2.85 32.89
CA ASN A 527 -16.97 3.69 31.71
C ASN A 527 -16.37 2.88 30.55
N THR A 528 -16.87 3.14 29.35
CA THR A 528 -16.29 2.66 28.09
C THR A 528 -16.44 3.72 26.99
N SER A 529 -15.64 3.58 25.93
CA SER A 529 -15.72 4.44 24.74
C SER A 529 -17.13 4.58 24.18
N TYR A 530 -17.50 5.73 23.64
CA TYR A 530 -18.76 5.89 22.92
C TYR A 530 -18.56 5.61 21.43
N ASN A 531 -18.78 4.34 21.07
CA ASN A 531 -18.69 3.76 19.73
C ASN A 531 -19.21 2.31 19.76
N VAL A 532 -19.34 1.67 18.59
CA VAL A 532 -19.54 0.23 18.43
C VAL A 532 -18.25 -0.45 17.93
N ALA A 533 -18.20 -1.79 17.91
CA ALA A 533 -17.05 -2.51 17.36
C ALA A 533 -16.79 -2.11 15.90
N GLY A 534 -15.52 -1.93 15.55
CA GLY A 534 -15.09 -1.52 14.21
C GLY A 534 -15.09 -0.01 13.95
N GLU A 535 -15.78 0.80 14.77
CA GLU A 535 -15.85 2.26 14.57
C GLU A 535 -14.94 3.05 15.54
N PRO A 536 -14.41 4.22 15.14
CA PRO A 536 -13.75 5.18 16.04
C PRO A 536 -14.71 5.77 17.09
N ILE A 537 -14.18 6.37 18.16
CA ILE A 537 -14.97 7.17 19.13
C ILE A 537 -15.74 8.28 18.38
N VAL A 538 -17.01 8.49 18.72
CA VAL A 538 -17.85 9.53 18.08
C VAL A 538 -17.28 10.92 18.28
N GLU A 539 -17.29 11.74 17.22
CA GLU A 539 -16.77 13.11 17.27
C GLU A 539 -17.87 14.16 17.19
N THR A 540 -18.81 14.02 16.25
CA THR A 540 -19.86 15.03 16.02
C THR A 540 -21.17 14.69 16.75
N PRO A 541 -22.07 15.67 16.99
CA PRO A 541 -23.42 15.40 17.49
C PRO A 541 -24.19 14.39 16.63
N ALA A 542 -24.01 14.43 15.30
CA ALA A 542 -24.61 13.48 14.37
C ALA A 542 -24.08 12.05 14.58
N ASP A 543 -22.76 11.87 14.77
CA ASP A 543 -22.17 10.56 15.09
C ASP A 543 -22.74 9.99 16.40
N ALA A 544 -22.87 10.85 17.41
CA ALA A 544 -23.41 10.47 18.71
C ALA A 544 -24.89 10.04 18.61
N LEU A 545 -25.72 10.77 17.84
CA LEU A 545 -27.12 10.42 17.64
C LEU A 545 -27.30 9.16 16.80
N ARG A 546 -26.49 8.99 15.73
CA ARG A 546 -26.48 7.77 14.91
C ARG A 546 -26.18 6.54 15.77
N THR A 547 -25.14 6.61 16.59
CA THR A 547 -24.73 5.52 17.49
C THR A 547 -25.80 5.25 18.55
N PHE A 548 -26.37 6.30 19.15
CA PHE A 548 -27.47 6.17 20.12
C PHE A 548 -28.68 5.43 19.54
N LEU A 549 -29.10 5.80 18.33
CA LEU A 549 -30.27 5.22 17.68
C LEU A 549 -30.04 3.76 17.27
N ALA A 550 -28.82 3.42 16.84
CA ALA A 550 -28.45 2.09 16.37
C ALA A 550 -28.15 1.05 17.47
N THR A 551 -28.05 1.45 18.74
CA THR A 551 -27.65 0.58 19.86
C THR A 551 -28.71 0.53 20.96
N ASP A 552 -28.63 -0.42 21.89
CA ASP A 552 -29.54 -0.52 23.04
C ASP A 552 -29.21 0.46 24.19
N ILE A 553 -28.65 1.64 23.87
CA ILE A 553 -28.41 2.70 24.85
C ILE A 553 -29.76 3.37 25.21
N ASP A 554 -30.03 3.54 26.51
CA ASP A 554 -31.32 4.02 27.00
C ASP A 554 -31.46 5.55 26.92
N HIS A 555 -30.38 6.25 27.28
CA HIS A 555 -30.34 7.70 27.32
C HIS A 555 -29.05 8.26 26.73
N LEU A 556 -29.14 9.45 26.16
CA LEU A 556 -27.99 10.24 25.73
C LEU A 556 -28.03 11.62 26.41
N ALA A 557 -26.98 11.95 27.15
CA ALA A 557 -26.71 13.29 27.64
C ALA A 557 -25.71 13.99 26.70
N LEU A 558 -26.20 14.94 25.91
CA LEU A 558 -25.45 15.65 24.87
C LEU A 558 -25.42 17.14 25.20
N GLU A 559 -24.31 17.65 25.77
CA GLU A 559 -24.08 19.08 26.07
C GLU A 559 -25.25 19.74 26.82
N GLY A 560 -25.85 19.06 27.80
CA GLY A 560 -27.04 19.54 28.55
C GLY A 560 -28.40 19.20 27.92
N TRP A 561 -28.43 18.54 26.77
CA TRP A 561 -29.65 17.94 26.22
C TRP A 561 -29.80 16.50 26.71
N TRP A 562 -30.93 16.18 27.32
CA TRP A 562 -31.31 14.84 27.73
C TRP A 562 -32.21 14.21 26.67
N ILE A 563 -31.75 13.10 26.10
CA ILE A 563 -32.32 12.49 24.91
C ILE A 563 -32.77 11.06 25.22
N SER A 564 -33.96 10.71 24.74
CA SER A 564 -34.52 9.35 24.80
C SER A 564 -35.20 8.98 23.48
N LYS A 565 -35.29 7.69 23.17
CA LYS A 565 -35.95 7.20 21.96
C LYS A 565 -37.48 7.35 22.07
N ARG A 566 -38.15 7.77 20.99
CA ARG A 566 -39.63 7.84 20.93
C ARG A 566 -40.20 6.42 20.79
N GLY A 567 -41.31 6.16 21.48
CA GLY A 567 -42.01 4.88 21.39
C GLY A 567 -41.42 3.75 22.24
N GLU A 568 -40.21 3.94 22.77
CA GLU A 568 -39.55 2.98 23.65
C GLU A 568 -39.57 3.46 25.10
N VAL A 569 -39.88 2.57 26.03
CA VAL A 569 -39.62 2.79 27.47
C VAL A 569 -38.22 2.27 27.73
N GLY A 570 -37.30 3.13 28.19
CA GLY A 570 -35.90 2.75 28.45
C GLY A 570 -35.83 1.53 29.37
N ARG A 571 -34.95 0.59 29.01
CA ARG A 571 -34.84 -0.74 29.60
C ARG A 571 -34.17 -0.66 30.97
N GLU A 572 -34.78 -1.26 31.97
CA GLU A 572 -34.13 -1.46 33.27
C GLU A 572 -33.26 -2.71 33.22
N TYR A 573 -32.43 -2.92 34.25
CA TYR A 573 -31.52 -4.05 34.30
C TYR A 573 -32.17 -5.40 33.97
N LYS A 574 -33.37 -5.66 34.52
CA LYS A 574 -34.13 -6.90 34.28
C LYS A 574 -34.49 -7.13 32.81
N ASP A 575 -34.73 -6.05 32.06
CA ASP A 575 -35.09 -6.10 30.65
C ASP A 575 -33.84 -6.33 29.79
N HIS A 576 -32.71 -5.77 30.21
CA HIS A 576 -31.39 -5.96 29.59
C HIS A 576 -30.85 -7.37 29.72
N ILE A 577 -31.13 -8.09 30.81
CA ILE A 577 -30.66 -9.49 30.97
C ILE A 577 -31.60 -10.54 30.36
N GLN A 578 -32.82 -10.15 29.97
CA GLN A 578 -33.80 -11.09 29.44
C GLN A 578 -33.36 -11.64 28.07
N GLY A 579 -33.15 -12.95 27.97
CA GLY A 579 -32.67 -13.59 26.74
C GLY A 579 -31.18 -13.39 26.46
N LEU A 580 -30.39 -13.05 27.49
CA LEU A 580 -28.93 -12.97 27.39
C LEU A 580 -28.32 -14.35 27.73
N ASP A 581 -27.75 -15.00 26.72
CA ASP A 581 -27.06 -16.29 26.88
C ASP A 581 -25.81 -16.17 27.77
N ASP A 582 -25.41 -17.29 28.38
CA ASP A 582 -24.13 -17.37 29.07
C ASP A 582 -23.01 -17.38 28.03
N ALA A 583 -22.11 -16.41 28.12
CA ALA A 583 -21.02 -16.30 27.17
C ALA A 583 -19.87 -17.24 27.55
N PRO A 584 -19.23 -17.91 26.58
CA PRO A 584 -18.07 -18.74 26.87
C PRO A 584 -16.90 -17.89 27.37
N HIS A 585 -16.09 -18.47 28.25
CA HIS A 585 -14.86 -17.87 28.76
C HIS A 585 -13.63 -18.60 28.19
N PRO A 586 -12.57 -17.86 27.83
CA PRO A 586 -11.31 -18.48 27.43
C PRO A 586 -10.65 -19.15 28.64
N GLN A 587 -9.87 -20.20 28.39
CA GLN A 587 -9.12 -20.91 29.40
C GLN A 587 -7.77 -21.32 28.81
N GLY A 588 -6.68 -20.99 29.52
CA GLY A 588 -5.31 -21.37 29.14
C GLY A 588 -5.02 -22.86 29.31
N LEU A 589 -3.76 -23.23 29.11
CA LEU A 589 -3.28 -24.60 29.29
C LEU A 589 -3.31 -25.00 30.77
N THR A 590 -3.16 -26.30 31.07
CA THR A 590 -3.10 -26.79 32.45
C THR A 590 -1.66 -27.01 32.91
N ALA A 591 -1.42 -27.11 34.22
CA ALA A 591 -0.09 -27.28 34.77
C ALA A 591 0.59 -28.63 34.41
N ASP A 592 -0.20 -29.63 33.99
CA ASP A 592 0.26 -30.98 33.64
C ASP A 592 0.67 -31.11 32.16
N GLU A 593 0.68 -30.00 31.39
CA GLU A 593 1.03 -30.03 29.97
C GLU A 593 2.51 -30.45 29.77
N PRO A 594 2.80 -31.43 28.90
CA PRO A 594 4.14 -31.95 28.70
C PRO A 594 5.09 -30.91 28.09
N VAL A 595 6.38 -31.05 28.37
CA VAL A 595 7.45 -30.19 27.82
C VAL A 595 7.43 -30.27 26.28
N LEU A 596 7.69 -29.14 25.60
CA LEU A 596 7.68 -29.03 24.14
C LEU A 596 9.04 -29.33 23.49
N ASP A 597 10.06 -29.61 24.31
CA ASP A 597 11.45 -29.84 23.90
C ASP A 597 11.57 -30.86 22.77
N ASP A 598 10.78 -31.94 22.80
CA ASP A 598 10.80 -32.96 21.75
C ASP A 598 10.34 -32.37 20.40
N LEU A 599 9.21 -31.66 20.36
CA LEU A 599 8.67 -31.05 19.13
C LEU A 599 9.53 -29.89 18.63
N MET A 600 10.07 -29.08 19.54
CA MET A 600 10.98 -27.98 19.21
C MET A 600 12.32 -28.51 18.68
N SER A 601 12.89 -29.55 19.31
CA SER A 601 14.14 -30.18 18.84
C SER A 601 13.94 -30.90 17.52
N GLU A 602 12.79 -31.56 17.35
CA GLU A 602 12.41 -32.20 16.09
C GLU A 602 12.24 -31.17 14.97
N LEU A 603 11.61 -30.02 15.24
CA LEU A 603 11.47 -28.93 14.29
C LEU A 603 12.82 -28.27 13.98
N ASP A 604 13.67 -28.01 14.98
CA ASP A 604 15.01 -27.46 14.77
C ASP A 604 15.88 -28.40 13.93
N ALA A 605 15.85 -29.70 14.20
CA ALA A 605 16.54 -30.72 13.43
C ALA A 605 15.96 -30.86 12.01
N ALA A 606 14.66 -30.65 11.83
CA ALA A 606 14.06 -30.63 10.50
C ALA A 606 14.49 -29.38 9.73
N ILE A 607 14.47 -28.19 10.36
CA ILE A 607 14.90 -26.92 9.75
C ILE A 607 16.37 -26.97 9.39
N PHE A 608 17.25 -27.31 10.32
CA PHE A 608 18.69 -27.20 10.10
C PHE A 608 19.35 -28.51 9.69
N GLY A 609 18.80 -29.68 9.98
CA GLY A 609 19.42 -30.98 9.72
C GLY A 609 18.91 -31.74 8.50
N GLY A 610 17.92 -31.21 7.78
CA GLY A 610 17.40 -31.77 6.52
C GLY A 610 16.67 -33.12 6.65
N GLN A 611 16.32 -33.55 7.86
CA GLN A 611 15.58 -34.79 8.10
C GLN A 611 14.07 -34.52 8.12
N THR A 612 13.27 -35.38 7.49
CA THR A 612 11.81 -35.35 7.65
C THR A 612 11.43 -35.84 9.03
N SER A 613 10.56 -35.08 9.68
CA SER A 613 10.08 -35.32 11.04
C SER A 613 8.86 -36.25 11.03
N GLN A 614 8.61 -36.96 12.13
CA GLN A 614 7.37 -37.72 12.32
C GLN A 614 6.18 -36.81 12.58
N SER A 615 6.41 -35.68 13.26
CA SER A 615 5.39 -34.72 13.66
C SER A 615 5.11 -33.64 12.63
N TRP A 616 6.11 -33.22 11.84
CA TRP A 616 6.06 -32.07 10.95
C TRP A 616 6.17 -32.47 9.48
N SER A 617 5.25 -31.98 8.64
CA SER A 617 5.34 -32.17 7.19
C SER A 617 6.46 -31.32 6.58
N THR A 618 6.96 -31.71 5.41
CA THR A 618 7.99 -30.94 4.70
C THR A 618 7.51 -29.51 4.42
N GLU A 619 6.26 -29.35 3.98
CA GLU A 619 5.66 -28.05 3.68
C GLU A 619 5.56 -27.16 4.93
N GLU A 620 5.15 -27.73 6.07
CA GLU A 620 5.11 -27.02 7.35
C GLU A 620 6.50 -26.54 7.76
N VAL A 621 7.50 -27.41 7.66
CA VAL A 621 8.89 -27.06 8.03
C VAL A 621 9.45 -25.99 7.09
N ASP A 622 9.14 -26.01 5.80
CA ASP A 622 9.62 -24.99 4.84
C ASP A 622 8.99 -23.62 5.12
N GLU A 623 7.67 -23.57 5.36
CA GLU A 623 6.96 -22.33 5.73
C GLU A 623 7.47 -21.75 7.05
N ILE A 624 7.66 -22.61 8.06
CA ILE A 624 8.20 -22.20 9.35
C ILE A 624 9.64 -21.72 9.18
N SER A 625 10.50 -22.46 8.48
CA SER A 625 11.91 -22.12 8.24
C SER A 625 12.05 -20.72 7.65
N ALA A 626 11.25 -20.38 6.63
CA ALA A 626 11.30 -19.08 5.96
C ALA A 626 11.04 -17.90 6.92
N ARG A 627 10.32 -18.15 8.02
CA ARG A 627 9.97 -17.16 9.04
C ARG A 627 10.96 -17.13 10.19
N VAL A 628 11.47 -18.29 10.61
CA VAL A 628 12.26 -18.42 11.85
C VAL A 628 13.77 -18.43 11.63
N ALA A 629 14.27 -18.94 10.50
CA ALA A 629 15.70 -19.24 10.30
C ALA A 629 16.62 -18.01 10.46
N ARG A 630 16.16 -16.83 10.04
CA ARG A 630 16.91 -15.57 10.19
C ARG A 630 17.21 -15.16 11.63
N TYR A 631 16.48 -15.73 12.59
CA TYR A 631 16.69 -15.45 14.01
C TYR A 631 17.65 -16.46 14.66
N LYS A 632 18.15 -17.47 13.95
CA LYS A 632 18.90 -18.60 14.56
C LYS A 632 20.08 -18.17 15.43
N GLU A 633 20.74 -17.06 15.11
CA GLU A 633 21.84 -16.51 15.92
C GLU A 633 21.40 -16.05 17.33
N THR A 634 20.10 -15.90 17.57
CA THR A 634 19.49 -15.55 18.86
C THR A 634 19.14 -16.79 19.71
N SER A 635 19.38 -18.01 19.20
CA SER A 635 19.11 -19.24 19.95
C SER A 635 20.23 -19.56 20.93
N GLU A 636 19.86 -20.01 22.13
CA GLU A 636 20.82 -20.35 23.20
C GLU A 636 20.69 -21.77 23.72
N THR A 637 19.64 -22.44 23.27
CA THR A 637 19.19 -23.68 23.87
C THR A 637 19.31 -24.88 22.92
N LEU A 638 19.68 -24.63 21.66
CA LEU A 638 19.83 -25.63 20.61
C LEU A 638 21.30 -25.65 20.15
N ASP A 639 22.06 -26.60 20.70
CA ASP A 639 23.52 -26.53 20.87
C ASP A 639 24.36 -27.01 19.66
N ALA A 640 23.74 -27.31 18.51
CA ALA A 640 24.49 -27.79 17.34
C ALA A 640 23.85 -27.37 16.01
N SER A 641 24.37 -26.30 15.40
CA SER A 641 24.17 -26.10 13.96
C SER A 641 24.92 -27.19 13.17
N LEU A 642 24.49 -27.48 11.93
CA LEU A 642 25.24 -28.34 10.98
C LEU A 642 26.72 -27.91 10.82
N TYR A 643 27.06 -26.67 11.21
CA TYR A 643 28.36 -26.05 11.02
C TYR A 643 29.31 -26.20 12.23
N GLY A 644 28.90 -26.91 13.30
CA GLY A 644 29.78 -27.29 14.41
C GLY A 644 30.05 -26.20 15.45
N GLY A 645 29.15 -25.21 15.56
CA GLY A 645 29.20 -24.11 16.55
C GLY A 645 28.03 -23.12 16.39
N PRO A 646 27.93 -22.06 17.22
CA PRO A 646 26.90 -21.03 17.10
C PRO A 646 27.01 -20.27 15.77
N VAL A 647 25.87 -19.96 15.15
CA VAL A 647 25.78 -19.19 13.91
C VAL A 647 25.83 -17.71 14.26
N GLN A 648 26.71 -16.94 13.61
CA GLN A 648 26.71 -15.48 13.68
C GLN A 648 26.32 -14.93 12.32
N SER A 649 25.38 -13.99 12.31
CA SER A 649 25.01 -13.32 11.07
C SER A 649 26.08 -12.34 10.65
N ARG A 650 26.81 -11.66 11.54
CA ARG A 650 27.86 -10.72 11.10
C ARG A 650 29.20 -11.42 10.78
N LEU A 651 29.62 -11.37 9.51
CA LEU A 651 30.90 -11.86 9.02
C LEU A 651 32.05 -10.88 9.34
N ALA A 652 33.29 -11.36 9.32
CA ALA A 652 34.48 -10.59 9.70
C ALA A 652 34.76 -9.34 8.82
N ASP A 653 34.17 -9.25 7.64
CA ASP A 653 34.27 -8.10 6.72
C ASP A 653 33.10 -7.11 6.84
N GLY A 654 32.17 -7.34 7.77
CA GLY A 654 31.03 -6.47 8.07
C GLY A 654 29.73 -6.79 7.33
N ARG A 655 29.71 -7.84 6.50
CA ARG A 655 28.49 -8.35 5.82
C ARG A 655 27.66 -9.25 6.74
N LEU A 656 26.37 -9.42 6.49
CA LEU A 656 25.43 -10.21 7.29
C LEU A 656 25.01 -11.51 6.58
N LEU A 657 25.42 -12.66 7.06
CA LEU A 657 24.97 -13.99 6.68
C LEU A 657 23.62 -14.34 7.35
N LEU A 658 22.55 -14.45 6.58
CA LEU A 658 21.30 -15.09 6.97
C LEU A 658 21.35 -16.57 6.62
N VAL A 659 21.30 -17.44 7.62
CA VAL A 659 21.39 -18.89 7.40
C VAL A 659 19.99 -19.50 7.41
N ASP A 660 19.46 -19.82 6.23
CA ASP A 660 18.30 -20.69 6.04
C ASP A 660 18.72 -21.86 5.15
N PRO A 661 19.10 -23.02 5.72
CA PRO A 661 19.60 -24.15 4.94
C PRO A 661 18.50 -24.88 4.15
N ARG A 662 17.21 -24.55 4.35
CA ARG A 662 16.10 -25.15 3.61
C ARG A 662 15.64 -24.28 2.45
N ASN A 663 15.49 -22.98 2.68
CA ASN A 663 14.98 -22.06 1.67
C ASN A 663 16.07 -21.26 0.96
N GLY A 664 17.34 -21.42 1.39
CA GLY A 664 18.50 -20.73 0.83
C GLY A 664 19.10 -19.74 1.81
N SER A 665 20.39 -19.91 2.14
CA SER A 665 21.12 -18.96 2.97
C SER A 665 21.60 -17.79 2.13
N GLU A 666 21.78 -16.61 2.72
CA GLU A 666 22.14 -15.36 2.02
C GLU A 666 23.26 -14.62 2.77
N VAL A 667 24.15 -13.92 2.08
CA VAL A 667 25.05 -12.91 2.66
C VAL A 667 24.66 -11.54 2.14
N ILE A 668 24.43 -10.61 3.05
CA ILE A 668 24.03 -9.24 2.82
C ILE A 668 25.24 -8.34 3.02
N ASP A 669 25.72 -7.68 1.99
CA ASP A 669 26.71 -6.61 2.17
C ASP A 669 26.04 -5.36 2.69
N THR A 670 26.32 -4.98 3.94
CA THR A 670 25.64 -3.83 4.59
C THR A 670 26.04 -2.47 4.01
N LYS A 671 27.20 -2.38 3.34
CA LYS A 671 27.69 -1.13 2.74
C LYS A 671 27.36 -1.00 1.27
N ARG A 672 27.11 -2.13 0.61
CA ARG A 672 26.73 -2.21 -0.81
C ARG A 672 25.32 -2.71 -1.01
N ARG A 673 24.53 -2.89 0.05
CA ARG A 673 23.14 -3.43 0.08
C ARG A 673 22.84 -4.59 -0.89
N GLU A 674 23.84 -5.37 -1.24
CA GLU A 674 23.77 -6.57 -2.07
C GLU A 674 23.35 -7.75 -1.20
N VAL A 675 22.40 -8.56 -1.66
CA VAL A 675 22.02 -9.83 -1.02
C VAL A 675 22.42 -10.96 -1.95
N ARG A 676 23.30 -11.84 -1.48
CA ARG A 676 23.87 -12.93 -2.26
C ARG A 676 23.46 -14.26 -1.66
N ALA A 677 22.66 -15.07 -2.38
CA ALA A 677 22.44 -16.45 -1.98
C ALA A 677 23.78 -17.20 -1.89
N VAL A 678 23.94 -18.02 -0.86
CA VAL A 678 25.15 -18.78 -0.58
C VAL A 678 24.83 -20.25 -0.43
N THR A 679 25.57 -21.07 -1.16
CA THR A 679 25.46 -22.53 -1.07
C THR A 679 25.90 -23.02 0.30
N GLU A 680 25.46 -24.20 0.74
CA GLU A 680 25.86 -24.78 2.03
C GLU A 680 27.40 -24.94 2.16
N GLN A 681 28.08 -25.23 1.04
CA GLN A 681 29.55 -25.24 0.98
C GLN A 681 30.17 -23.84 1.13
N GLU A 682 29.54 -22.81 0.58
CA GLU A 682 29.97 -21.43 0.75
C GLU A 682 29.66 -20.88 2.14
N VAL A 683 28.51 -21.21 2.74
CA VAL A 683 28.21 -20.92 4.16
C VAL A 683 29.33 -21.52 5.03
N SER A 684 29.67 -22.79 4.80
CA SER A 684 30.77 -23.48 5.49
C SER A 684 32.16 -22.87 5.24
N ARG A 685 32.37 -22.21 4.10
CA ARG A 685 33.61 -21.49 3.75
C ARG A 685 33.61 -20.04 4.20
N LEU A 686 32.49 -19.33 4.24
CA LEU A 686 32.40 -17.94 4.67
C LEU A 686 32.55 -17.82 6.18
N LEU A 687 32.16 -18.88 6.89
CA LEU A 687 32.55 -19.12 8.26
C LEU A 687 34.07 -19.48 8.40
N ARG A 688 34.89 -19.44 7.31
CA ARG A 688 36.35 -19.73 7.23
C ARG A 688 37.16 -18.78 6.27
N THR A 689 37.92 -17.79 6.76
CA THR A 689 38.75 -16.77 6.01
C THR A 689 39.97 -17.32 5.20
N PRO A 690 40.73 -16.64 4.23
CA PRO A 690 40.76 -15.25 3.60
C PRO A 690 41.22 -15.01 2.07
N SER A 691 41.19 -13.72 1.56
CA SER A 691 42.06 -12.90 0.59
C SER A 691 41.95 -12.86 -1.00
N THR A 692 42.18 -11.68 -1.65
CA THR A 692 41.66 -11.16 -2.99
C THR A 692 42.66 -10.58 -4.05
N GLY A 693 42.27 -10.48 -5.35
CA GLY A 693 42.77 -9.50 -6.40
C GLY A 693 42.19 -9.63 -7.87
N PRO A 694 41.97 -8.57 -8.72
CA PRO A 694 41.26 -8.64 -10.05
C PRO A 694 41.97 -8.03 -11.34
N ALA A 695 41.39 -8.20 -12.56
CA ALA A 695 41.77 -7.55 -13.87
C ALA A 695 40.65 -7.52 -14.99
N PRO A 696 40.74 -6.70 -16.09
CA PRO A 696 39.60 -6.17 -16.92
C PRO A 696 39.47 -6.63 -18.43
N ALA A 697 38.49 -6.09 -19.20
CA ALA A 697 37.91 -6.59 -20.49
C ALA A 697 38.16 -5.77 -21.84
N PRO A 698 37.85 -6.30 -23.07
CA PRO A 698 38.09 -5.67 -24.40
C PRO A 698 36.89 -5.58 -25.44
N GLN A 699 37.15 -5.02 -26.66
CA GLN A 699 36.23 -4.62 -27.78
C GLN A 699 36.23 -5.54 -29.07
N PRO A 700 35.30 -5.37 -30.08
CA PRO A 700 34.88 -6.38 -31.07
C PRO A 700 35.18 -6.12 -32.58
N ASP A 701 35.20 -7.19 -33.42
CA ASP A 701 34.59 -7.28 -34.78
C ASP A 701 34.80 -8.66 -35.49
N ALA A 702 33.69 -9.34 -35.82
CA ALA A 702 33.42 -10.33 -36.89
C ALA A 702 32.12 -11.08 -36.54
N LEU A 703 31.20 -11.30 -37.49
CA LEU A 703 29.99 -12.11 -37.25
C LEU A 703 30.42 -13.50 -36.72
N PRO A 704 30.04 -13.87 -35.49
CA PRO A 704 30.50 -15.11 -34.89
C PRO A 704 29.91 -16.30 -35.66
N SER A 705 30.73 -17.32 -35.87
CA SER A 705 30.23 -18.66 -36.15
C SER A 705 29.19 -19.00 -35.08
N THR A 706 27.96 -19.35 -35.48
CA THR A 706 26.91 -19.74 -34.54
C THR A 706 27.43 -20.87 -33.65
N PRO A 707 27.55 -20.67 -32.32
CA PRO A 707 28.07 -21.67 -31.40
C PRO A 707 27.24 -22.96 -31.48
N VAL A 708 27.92 -24.11 -31.45
CA VAL A 708 27.29 -25.43 -31.50
C VAL A 708 26.46 -25.62 -30.23
N GLY A 709 25.16 -25.91 -30.37
CA GLY A 709 24.23 -26.09 -29.24
C GLY A 709 23.40 -24.84 -28.85
N SER A 710 23.48 -23.77 -29.64
CA SER A 710 22.63 -22.58 -29.46
C SER A 710 21.17 -22.83 -29.86
N ALA A 711 20.24 -22.13 -29.20
CA ALA A 711 18.81 -22.26 -29.47
C ALA A 711 18.50 -21.92 -30.95
N LEU A 712 17.74 -22.81 -31.59
CA LEU A 712 17.29 -22.69 -32.98
C LEU A 712 18.45 -22.57 -34.00
N ALA A 713 19.62 -23.15 -33.72
CA ALA A 713 20.79 -23.08 -34.61
C ALA A 713 20.49 -23.48 -36.06
N ASP A 714 19.65 -24.50 -36.28
CA ASP A 714 19.27 -24.98 -37.62
C ASP A 714 18.55 -23.91 -38.47
N TYR A 715 17.81 -23.00 -37.82
CA TYR A 715 17.13 -21.88 -38.48
C TYR A 715 18.07 -20.74 -38.91
N ALA A 716 19.38 -20.87 -38.66
CA ALA A 716 20.39 -19.98 -39.23
C ALA A 716 20.37 -20.04 -40.78
N ASP A 717 20.13 -21.23 -41.34
CA ASP A 717 19.85 -21.40 -42.77
C ASP A 717 18.40 -21.01 -43.07
N GLY A 718 18.20 -19.99 -43.93
CA GLY A 718 16.86 -19.54 -44.31
C GLY A 718 16.02 -20.59 -45.06
N GLY A 719 16.67 -21.62 -45.62
CA GLY A 719 16.01 -22.74 -46.29
C GLY A 719 15.55 -23.87 -45.38
N TYR A 720 16.00 -23.92 -44.12
CA TYR A 720 15.67 -25.00 -43.19
C TYR A 720 14.17 -25.01 -42.84
N ARG A 721 13.58 -26.20 -42.76
CA ARG A 721 12.20 -26.45 -42.34
C ARG A 721 12.14 -27.71 -41.48
N CYS A 722 11.50 -27.62 -40.33
CA CYS A 722 11.24 -28.75 -39.43
C CYS A 722 10.05 -29.61 -39.90
N GLY A 723 9.06 -29.00 -40.55
CA GLY A 723 7.95 -29.70 -41.19
C GLY A 723 6.89 -30.19 -40.21
N SER A 724 6.47 -31.46 -40.35
CA SER A 724 5.29 -32.01 -39.64
C SER A 724 5.45 -32.08 -38.12
N GLU A 725 6.67 -32.19 -37.61
CA GLU A 725 6.95 -32.30 -36.17
C GLU A 725 6.60 -31.01 -35.43
N LEU A 726 6.90 -29.84 -36.04
CA LEU A 726 6.58 -28.53 -35.46
C LEU A 726 5.07 -28.23 -35.52
N ALA A 727 4.41 -28.67 -36.59
CA ALA A 727 2.96 -28.57 -36.70
C ALA A 727 2.24 -29.43 -35.63
N GLU A 728 2.79 -30.61 -35.32
CA GLU A 728 2.30 -31.46 -34.23
C GLU A 728 2.47 -30.76 -32.87
N LEU A 729 3.64 -30.17 -32.58
CA LEU A 729 3.86 -29.40 -31.35
C LEU A 729 2.83 -28.27 -31.19
N ALA A 730 2.61 -27.47 -32.24
CA ALA A 730 1.63 -26.39 -32.22
C ALA A 730 0.21 -26.89 -31.98
N GLN A 731 -0.17 -28.03 -32.60
CA GLN A 731 -1.48 -28.64 -32.38
C GLN A 731 -1.66 -29.10 -30.93
N ARG A 732 -0.62 -29.67 -30.32
CA ARG A 732 -0.67 -30.15 -28.93
C ARG A 732 -0.76 -29.02 -27.92
N LEU A 733 0.01 -27.94 -28.11
CA LEU A 733 -0.10 -26.73 -27.29
C LEU A 733 -1.53 -26.14 -27.34
N ARG A 734 -2.12 -26.08 -28.55
CA ARG A 734 -3.52 -25.62 -28.72
C ARG A 734 -4.54 -26.57 -28.09
N ALA A 735 -4.30 -27.87 -28.14
CA ALA A 735 -5.17 -28.88 -27.52
C ALA A 735 -5.16 -28.80 -25.99
N ALA A 736 -4.03 -28.41 -25.39
CA ALA A 736 -3.90 -28.10 -23.97
C ALA A 736 -4.45 -26.69 -23.59
N GLU A 737 -5.26 -26.08 -24.47
CA GLU A 737 -5.85 -24.76 -24.30
C GLU A 737 -4.84 -23.62 -24.13
N TYR A 738 -3.57 -23.79 -24.54
CA TYR A 738 -2.53 -22.76 -24.43
C TYR A 738 -2.74 -21.65 -25.47
N ASN A 739 -3.69 -20.75 -25.20
CA ASN A 739 -4.05 -19.61 -26.03
C ASN A 739 -4.27 -18.33 -25.19
N GLN A 740 -4.31 -17.17 -25.85
CA GLN A 740 -4.28 -15.86 -25.18
C GLN A 740 -5.41 -15.68 -24.17
N GLU A 741 -6.64 -16.09 -24.51
CA GLU A 741 -7.81 -15.92 -23.65
C GLU A 741 -7.71 -16.78 -22.39
N ARG A 742 -7.38 -18.07 -22.56
CA ARG A 742 -7.26 -19.02 -21.46
C ARG A 742 -6.07 -18.70 -20.56
N VAL A 743 -4.93 -18.31 -21.14
CA VAL A 743 -3.75 -17.88 -20.37
C VAL A 743 -4.02 -16.59 -19.61
N ARG A 744 -4.67 -15.57 -20.21
CA ARG A 744 -5.05 -14.34 -19.51
C ARG A 744 -6.00 -14.62 -18.34
N ALA A 745 -6.98 -15.51 -18.54
CA ALA A 745 -7.91 -15.89 -17.48
C ALA A 745 -7.18 -16.60 -16.32
N ALA A 746 -6.25 -17.50 -16.62
CA ALA A 746 -5.47 -18.21 -15.61
C ALA A 746 -4.53 -17.28 -14.82
N LEU A 747 -3.92 -16.29 -15.48
CA LEU A 747 -3.03 -15.31 -14.83
C LEU A 747 -3.78 -14.18 -14.11
N GLY A 748 -5.09 -14.00 -14.38
CA GLY A 748 -5.88 -12.86 -13.91
C GLY A 748 -5.50 -11.50 -14.53
N LYS A 749 -4.52 -11.47 -15.45
CA LYS A 749 -4.04 -10.27 -16.16
C LYS A 749 -3.40 -10.66 -17.49
N ALA A 750 -3.14 -9.69 -18.37
CA ALA A 750 -2.48 -9.98 -19.64
C ALA A 750 -1.02 -10.39 -19.41
N VAL A 751 -0.49 -11.28 -20.25
CA VAL A 751 0.90 -11.79 -20.12
C VAL A 751 1.92 -10.64 -20.15
N VAL A 752 1.66 -9.54 -20.87
CA VAL A 752 2.57 -8.39 -20.92
C VAL A 752 2.52 -7.47 -19.68
N ASP A 753 1.53 -7.65 -18.80
CA ASP A 753 1.30 -6.82 -17.59
C ASP A 753 1.88 -7.44 -16.32
N LEU A 754 2.71 -8.44 -16.51
CA LEU A 754 2.92 -9.51 -15.56
C LEU A 754 4.31 -9.22 -14.97
N ALA A 755 4.37 -8.63 -13.78
CA ALA A 755 5.58 -8.06 -13.19
C ALA A 755 6.56 -9.15 -12.70
N PRO A 756 7.87 -8.86 -12.53
CA PRO A 756 8.84 -9.82 -11.98
C PRO A 756 8.40 -10.45 -10.64
N THR A 757 7.68 -9.68 -9.81
CA THR A 757 7.09 -10.10 -8.54
C THR A 757 5.90 -11.04 -8.69
N ASP A 758 5.18 -10.99 -9.82
CA ASP A 758 4.05 -11.88 -10.11
C ASP A 758 4.50 -13.32 -10.40
N LEU A 759 5.66 -13.50 -11.05
CA LEU A 759 6.14 -14.82 -11.50
C LEU A 759 6.19 -15.86 -10.38
N PRO A 760 6.91 -15.64 -9.26
CA PRO A 760 7.00 -16.63 -8.19
C PRO A 760 5.67 -16.84 -7.47
N TYR A 761 4.81 -15.82 -7.38
CA TYR A 761 3.48 -15.95 -6.78
C TYR A 761 2.56 -16.82 -7.64
N LEU A 762 2.50 -16.55 -8.95
CA LEU A 762 1.61 -17.27 -9.86
C LEU A 762 2.06 -18.72 -10.06
N ASP A 763 3.37 -18.96 -10.11
CA ASP A 763 3.94 -20.31 -10.21
C ASP A 763 3.53 -21.18 -9.01
N ARG A 764 3.68 -20.63 -7.79
CA ARG A 764 3.46 -21.36 -6.54
C ARG A 764 2.02 -21.39 -6.06
N PHE A 765 1.24 -20.33 -6.28
CA PHE A 765 -0.06 -20.14 -5.63
C PHE A 765 -1.19 -19.73 -6.58
N GLY A 766 -0.86 -19.06 -7.70
CA GLY A 766 -1.89 -18.48 -8.57
C GLY A 766 -2.46 -19.40 -9.64
N LEU A 767 -1.67 -20.37 -10.12
CA LEU A 767 -2.08 -21.27 -11.21
C LEU A 767 -2.58 -22.62 -10.69
N ALA A 768 -3.62 -23.15 -11.33
CA ALA A 768 -4.06 -24.52 -11.10
C ALA A 768 -2.97 -25.54 -11.50
N HIS A 769 -2.98 -26.72 -10.88
CA HIS A 769 -2.14 -27.86 -11.28
C HIS A 769 -2.83 -28.69 -12.36
N ASP A 770 -3.08 -28.06 -13.50
CA ASP A 770 -3.66 -28.67 -14.70
C ASP A 770 -2.73 -28.49 -15.92
N ASP A 771 -3.13 -29.04 -17.06
CA ASP A 771 -2.30 -29.05 -18.27
C ASP A 771 -1.96 -27.62 -18.76
N LEU A 772 -2.90 -26.68 -18.64
CA LEU A 772 -2.70 -25.27 -19.00
C LEU A 772 -1.75 -24.57 -18.01
N GLY A 773 -1.97 -24.76 -16.71
CA GLY A 773 -1.13 -24.21 -15.66
C GLY A 773 0.31 -24.69 -15.78
N ASP A 774 0.55 -25.97 -16.06
CA ASP A 774 1.89 -26.52 -16.25
C ASP A 774 2.62 -25.92 -17.46
N LEU A 775 1.92 -25.69 -18.56
CA LEU A 775 2.50 -25.02 -19.74
C LEU A 775 2.81 -23.55 -19.46
N ILE A 776 1.94 -22.83 -18.72
CA ILE A 776 2.21 -21.44 -18.30
C ILE A 776 3.43 -21.38 -17.38
N ARG A 777 3.54 -22.31 -16.42
CA ARG A 777 4.72 -22.42 -15.54
C ARG A 777 6.00 -22.59 -16.35
N LEU A 778 6.01 -23.57 -17.25
CA LEU A 778 7.18 -23.88 -18.06
C LEU A 778 7.60 -22.70 -18.95
N PHE A 779 6.65 -22.10 -19.69
CA PHE A 779 6.95 -21.16 -20.77
C PHE A 779 6.77 -19.67 -20.47
N LEU A 780 6.15 -19.25 -19.36
CA LEU A 780 5.94 -17.82 -19.06
C LEU A 780 6.42 -17.41 -17.66
N LEU A 781 6.56 -18.38 -16.75
CA LEU A 781 7.00 -18.15 -15.37
C LEU A 781 8.40 -18.70 -15.08
N ARG A 782 9.03 -19.37 -16.05
CA ARG A 782 10.35 -20.01 -15.92
C ARG A 782 10.40 -21.08 -14.82
N GLY A 783 9.27 -21.73 -14.59
CA GLY A 783 9.11 -22.82 -13.62
C GLY A 783 9.74 -24.12 -14.11
N VAL A 784 9.94 -25.05 -13.17
CA VAL A 784 10.49 -26.38 -13.43
C VAL A 784 9.35 -27.37 -13.62
N LEU A 785 9.41 -28.19 -14.66
CA LEU A 785 8.43 -29.24 -14.93
C LEU A 785 9.12 -30.60 -15.09
N PRO A 786 8.68 -31.68 -14.43
CA PRO A 786 9.26 -33.00 -14.64
C PRO A 786 9.21 -33.43 -16.11
N GLU A 787 10.28 -34.04 -16.62
CA GLU A 787 10.37 -34.46 -18.03
C GLU A 787 9.24 -35.45 -18.39
N SER A 788 8.90 -36.34 -17.46
CA SER A 788 7.75 -37.25 -17.62
C SER A 788 6.43 -36.51 -17.78
N ARG A 789 6.23 -35.37 -17.11
CA ARG A 789 5.03 -34.54 -17.23
C ARG A 789 5.02 -33.80 -18.56
N LEU A 790 6.16 -33.25 -18.99
CA LEU A 790 6.29 -32.64 -20.32
C LEU A 790 5.97 -33.64 -21.44
N ARG A 791 6.50 -34.86 -21.35
CA ARG A 791 6.24 -35.95 -22.31
C ARG A 791 4.77 -36.40 -22.30
N ASN A 792 4.11 -36.40 -21.14
CA ASN A 792 2.67 -36.68 -21.08
C ASN A 792 1.82 -35.58 -21.74
N LEU A 793 2.18 -34.31 -21.55
CA LEU A 793 1.47 -33.16 -22.11
C LEU A 793 1.65 -33.05 -23.62
N LEU A 794 2.89 -33.14 -24.09
CA LEU A 794 3.25 -32.86 -25.49
C LEU A 794 3.62 -34.11 -26.29
N GLY A 795 3.67 -35.30 -25.69
CA GLY A 795 4.17 -36.50 -26.35
C GLY A 795 5.69 -36.51 -26.50
N ASP A 796 6.26 -37.71 -26.64
CA ASP A 796 7.71 -37.91 -26.70
C ASP A 796 8.37 -37.14 -27.85
N ALA A 797 7.78 -37.19 -29.05
CA ALA A 797 8.34 -36.55 -30.23
C ALA A 797 8.44 -35.03 -30.08
N SER A 798 7.41 -34.36 -29.52
CA SER A 798 7.44 -32.91 -29.33
C SER A 798 8.32 -32.49 -28.15
N ALA A 799 8.43 -33.30 -27.10
CA ALA A 799 9.37 -33.06 -26.01
C ALA A 799 10.82 -33.17 -26.49
N ASP A 800 11.14 -34.21 -27.27
CA ASP A 800 12.46 -34.40 -27.86
C ASP A 800 12.82 -33.25 -28.83
N LEU A 801 11.84 -32.78 -29.60
CA LEU A 801 12.00 -31.64 -30.51
C LEU A 801 12.35 -30.34 -29.76
N LEU A 802 11.63 -30.04 -28.68
CA LEU A 802 11.90 -28.85 -27.84
C LEU A 802 13.32 -28.89 -27.25
N VAL A 803 13.79 -30.07 -26.86
CA VAL A 803 15.15 -30.27 -26.33
C VAL A 803 16.20 -30.16 -27.44
N SER A 804 15.98 -30.80 -28.59
CA SER A 804 16.95 -30.78 -29.71
C SER A 804 17.10 -29.40 -30.32
N MET A 805 16.04 -28.60 -30.34
CA MET A 805 16.06 -27.20 -30.79
C MET A 805 16.66 -26.24 -29.75
N GLY A 806 16.98 -26.71 -28.54
CA GLY A 806 17.53 -25.88 -27.47
C GLY A 806 16.52 -24.91 -26.86
N LEU A 807 15.21 -25.16 -27.01
CA LEU A 807 14.14 -24.35 -26.42
C LEU A 807 13.81 -24.79 -24.99
N VAL A 808 14.01 -26.07 -24.68
CA VAL A 808 13.87 -26.63 -23.33
C VAL A 808 15.16 -27.35 -22.97
N ARG A 809 15.62 -27.14 -21.74
CA ARG A 809 16.71 -27.90 -21.16
C ARG A 809 16.15 -29.04 -20.32
N ALA A 810 16.54 -30.27 -20.61
CA ALA A 810 16.28 -31.42 -19.75
C ALA A 810 17.56 -31.78 -18.97
N SER A 811 17.46 -31.84 -17.63
CA SER A 811 18.56 -32.24 -16.75
C SER A 811 18.02 -32.92 -15.50
N ASN A 812 18.61 -34.03 -15.10
CA ASN A 812 18.22 -34.79 -13.89
C ASN A 812 16.73 -35.20 -13.83
N GLY A 813 16.06 -35.34 -14.98
CA GLY A 813 14.65 -35.70 -15.05
C GLY A 813 13.68 -34.51 -14.97
N ASP A 814 14.19 -33.29 -14.91
CA ASP A 814 13.42 -32.05 -14.92
C ASP A 814 13.69 -31.23 -16.19
N CYS A 815 12.67 -30.49 -16.61
CA CYS A 815 12.68 -29.61 -17.76
C CYS A 815 12.47 -28.16 -17.34
N VAL A 816 13.26 -27.25 -17.92
CA VAL A 816 13.08 -25.80 -17.78
C VAL A 816 13.14 -25.19 -19.17
N SER A 817 12.24 -24.25 -19.47
CA SER A 817 12.31 -23.53 -20.73
C SER A 817 13.54 -22.61 -20.77
N ARG A 818 14.11 -22.43 -21.96
CA ARG A 818 15.15 -21.43 -22.26
C ARG A 818 14.58 -20.19 -22.96
N VAL A 819 13.29 -20.22 -23.25
CA VAL A 819 12.55 -19.20 -24.00
C VAL A 819 11.20 -18.94 -23.33
N ASP A 820 10.68 -17.73 -23.49
CA ASP A 820 9.25 -17.54 -23.26
C ASP A 820 8.48 -17.93 -24.52
N LEU A 821 7.31 -18.58 -24.36
CA LEU A 821 6.39 -18.88 -25.46
C LEU A 821 5.06 -18.16 -25.27
N PHE A 822 4.91 -17.00 -25.93
CA PHE A 822 3.76 -16.13 -25.80
C PHE A 822 2.59 -16.55 -26.70
N PRO A 823 1.39 -16.79 -26.15
CA PRO A 823 0.17 -16.87 -26.94
C PRO A 823 -0.43 -15.47 -27.13
N LEU A 824 -0.30 -14.90 -28.33
CA LEU A 824 -0.75 -13.53 -28.64
C LEU A 824 -1.39 -13.44 -30.03
N ASP A 825 -2.55 -12.78 -30.12
CA ASP A 825 -3.36 -12.63 -31.34
C ASP A 825 -3.64 -13.99 -32.00
N GLY A 826 -3.70 -15.10 -31.25
CA GLY A 826 -3.83 -16.46 -31.81
C GLY A 826 -2.58 -17.03 -32.47
N LEU A 827 -1.42 -16.39 -32.29
CA LEU A 827 -0.10 -16.90 -32.63
C LEU A 827 0.62 -17.42 -31.37
N LEU A 828 1.57 -18.35 -31.56
CA LEU A 828 2.54 -18.77 -30.56
C LEU A 828 3.91 -18.19 -30.91
N ILE A 829 4.48 -17.35 -30.06
CA ILE A 829 5.72 -16.61 -30.36
C ILE A 829 6.76 -16.92 -29.30
N ALA A 830 7.85 -17.57 -29.71
CA ALA A 830 9.01 -17.78 -28.87
C ALA A 830 9.94 -16.56 -28.88
N THR A 831 10.42 -16.15 -27.73
CA THR A 831 11.47 -15.12 -27.55
C THR A 831 12.44 -15.53 -26.45
N ASP A 832 13.55 -14.82 -26.28
CA ASP A 832 14.31 -14.95 -25.03
C ASP A 832 13.45 -14.48 -23.83
N HIS A 833 13.79 -14.93 -22.62
CA HIS A 833 13.00 -14.69 -21.42
C HIS A 833 12.83 -13.19 -21.08
N ARG A 834 11.62 -12.85 -20.64
CA ARG A 834 11.26 -11.56 -20.05
C ARG A 834 11.90 -11.39 -18.66
N TYR A 835 12.35 -10.16 -18.39
CA TYR A 835 13.01 -9.74 -17.14
C TYR A 835 14.32 -10.48 -16.83
N GLN A 836 15.45 -9.82 -17.15
CA GLN A 836 16.82 -10.27 -16.89
C GLN A 836 17.17 -11.65 -17.49
N VAL A 837 18.04 -11.64 -18.51
CA VAL A 837 18.74 -12.85 -18.93
C VAL A 837 19.63 -13.30 -17.77
N LYS A 838 19.37 -14.48 -17.22
CA LYS A 838 20.15 -15.07 -16.12
C LYS A 838 21.31 -15.87 -16.72
N ASP A 839 22.40 -16.03 -15.98
CA ASP A 839 23.49 -16.94 -16.40
C ASP A 839 23.00 -18.36 -16.69
N SER A 840 21.92 -18.78 -16.01
CA SER A 840 21.25 -20.08 -16.23
C SER A 840 20.59 -20.23 -17.60
N ASP A 841 20.35 -19.12 -18.32
CA ASP A 841 19.84 -19.14 -19.69
C ASP A 841 20.92 -19.56 -20.69
N GLU A 842 22.21 -19.58 -20.27
CA GLU A 842 23.38 -20.00 -21.06
C GLU A 842 23.42 -19.31 -22.44
N LEU A 843 23.15 -18.00 -22.44
CA LEU A 843 23.10 -17.19 -23.65
C LEU A 843 24.48 -16.58 -23.95
N ASP A 844 25.08 -16.98 -25.06
CA ASP A 844 26.40 -16.53 -25.55
C ASP A 844 26.33 -15.66 -26.82
N GLU A 845 25.12 -15.23 -27.19
CA GLU A 845 24.80 -14.35 -28.33
C GLU A 845 24.00 -13.12 -27.87
N GLU A 846 23.82 -12.12 -28.75
CA GLU A 846 22.98 -10.95 -28.47
C GLU A 846 21.50 -11.36 -28.25
N PRO A 847 20.90 -11.07 -27.07
CA PRO A 847 19.53 -11.47 -26.76
C PRO A 847 18.51 -10.80 -27.69
N VAL A 848 17.40 -11.51 -27.90
CA VAL A 848 16.23 -11.02 -28.65
C VAL A 848 15.21 -10.49 -27.67
N MET A 849 14.74 -9.26 -27.89
CA MET A 849 13.76 -8.62 -27.01
C MET A 849 12.49 -9.46 -26.89
N TYR A 850 12.02 -9.63 -25.65
CA TYR A 850 10.74 -10.28 -25.36
C TYR A 850 9.56 -9.42 -25.82
N LEU A 851 8.35 -9.99 -25.84
CA LEU A 851 7.15 -9.24 -26.19
C LEU A 851 6.70 -8.32 -25.05
N GLY A 852 7.07 -7.05 -25.11
CA GLY A 852 6.64 -5.99 -24.20
C GLY A 852 5.38 -5.24 -24.66
N ARG A 853 4.99 -4.21 -23.88
CA ARG A 853 3.86 -3.31 -24.19
C ARG A 853 4.05 -2.52 -25.50
N ASP A 854 5.29 -2.30 -25.90
CA ASP A 854 5.71 -1.74 -27.18
C ASP A 854 5.34 -2.65 -28.35
N SER A 855 5.78 -3.90 -28.30
CA SER A 855 5.55 -4.90 -29.34
C SER A 855 4.06 -5.20 -29.49
N VAL A 856 3.38 -5.47 -28.37
CA VAL A 856 1.95 -5.80 -28.34
C VAL A 856 1.10 -4.60 -28.67
N GLY A 857 1.42 -3.43 -28.12
CA GLY A 857 0.66 -2.22 -28.40
C GLY A 857 0.70 -1.83 -29.87
N LEU A 858 1.85 -2.00 -30.56
CA LEU A 858 1.93 -1.76 -32.01
C LEU A 858 1.03 -2.75 -32.79
N VAL A 859 0.97 -4.03 -32.39
CA VAL A 859 0.03 -5.02 -32.96
C VAL A 859 -1.44 -4.62 -32.78
N GLN A 860 -1.76 -3.98 -31.66
CA GLN A 860 -3.12 -3.53 -31.37
C GLN A 860 -3.48 -2.21 -32.04
N VAL A 861 -2.51 -1.34 -32.31
CA VAL A 861 -2.71 0.01 -32.88
C VAL A 861 -2.58 0.04 -34.40
N ALA A 862 -1.63 -0.68 -34.98
CA ALA A 862 -1.30 -0.58 -36.40
C ALA A 862 -2.51 -0.96 -37.29
N PRO A 863 -2.91 -0.09 -38.25
CA PRO A 863 -3.95 -0.40 -39.23
C PRO A 863 -3.69 -1.69 -40.03
N ARG A 864 -4.66 -2.61 -39.98
CA ARG A 864 -4.67 -3.93 -40.64
C ARG A 864 -5.36 -3.92 -42.02
N LYS A 865 -5.26 -2.83 -42.79
CA LYS A 865 -5.83 -2.82 -44.16
C LYS A 865 -5.03 -3.75 -45.08
N PRO A 866 -5.67 -4.48 -46.02
CA PRO A 866 -5.01 -5.37 -46.95
C PRO A 866 -3.82 -4.72 -47.68
N SER A 867 -2.75 -5.49 -47.87
CA SER A 867 -1.59 -5.07 -48.66
C SER A 867 -0.97 -6.20 -49.46
N ARG A 868 -0.35 -5.89 -50.61
CA ARG A 868 0.41 -6.90 -51.36
C ARG A 868 1.78 -7.15 -50.73
N ARG A 869 2.44 -6.09 -50.27
CA ARG A 869 3.79 -6.17 -49.70
C ARG A 869 3.89 -5.32 -48.43
N HIS A 870 4.29 -5.97 -47.35
CA HIS A 870 4.50 -5.37 -46.05
C HIS A 870 5.97 -5.51 -45.64
N LEU A 871 6.56 -4.44 -45.11
CA LEU A 871 7.91 -4.44 -44.55
C LEU A 871 7.84 -4.28 -43.03
N ASP A 872 8.57 -5.12 -42.32
CA ASP A 872 8.73 -5.04 -40.87
C ASP A 872 10.19 -4.77 -40.52
N LEU A 873 10.49 -3.57 -40.05
CA LEU A 873 11.83 -3.13 -39.69
C LEU A 873 12.09 -3.35 -38.21
N CYS A 874 13.32 -3.78 -37.88
CA CYS A 874 13.67 -4.20 -36.51
C CYS A 874 12.75 -5.33 -36.05
N THR A 875 12.61 -6.35 -36.91
CA THR A 875 11.55 -7.38 -36.79
C THR A 875 11.67 -8.22 -35.52
N GLY A 876 12.85 -8.29 -34.89
CA GLY A 876 13.04 -9.03 -33.65
C GLY A 876 12.61 -10.50 -33.78
N SER A 877 11.73 -10.95 -32.89
CA SER A 877 11.12 -12.29 -32.93
C SER A 877 10.05 -12.48 -34.01
N GLY A 878 9.71 -11.43 -34.75
CA GLY A 878 8.84 -11.44 -35.93
C GLY A 878 7.36 -11.13 -35.67
N ILE A 879 6.96 -10.76 -34.45
CA ILE A 879 5.53 -10.64 -34.11
C ILE A 879 4.75 -9.71 -35.06
N GLN A 880 5.28 -8.55 -35.42
CA GLN A 880 4.63 -7.61 -36.35
C GLN A 880 4.53 -8.22 -37.75
N ALA A 881 5.60 -8.82 -38.27
CA ALA A 881 5.60 -9.51 -39.56
C ALA A 881 4.56 -10.66 -39.63
N LEU A 882 4.46 -11.46 -38.57
CA LEU A 882 3.56 -12.62 -38.53
C LEU A 882 2.09 -12.23 -38.40
N VAL A 883 1.78 -11.18 -37.64
CA VAL A 883 0.43 -10.59 -37.61
C VAL A 883 0.11 -9.96 -38.96
N ALA A 884 1.06 -9.24 -39.57
CA ALA A 884 0.89 -8.60 -40.87
C ALA A 884 0.54 -9.58 -41.97
N ARG A 885 1.11 -10.79 -41.94
CA ARG A 885 0.83 -11.83 -42.94
C ARG A 885 -0.66 -12.19 -43.07
N ARG A 886 -1.49 -11.93 -42.05
CA ARG A 886 -2.94 -12.18 -42.10
C ARG A 886 -3.71 -11.23 -43.02
N TYR A 887 -3.12 -10.09 -43.32
CA TYR A 887 -3.69 -9.07 -44.20
C TYR A 887 -2.69 -8.60 -45.28
N ALA A 888 -1.53 -9.27 -45.39
CA ALA A 888 -0.53 -9.01 -46.41
C ALA A 888 -0.23 -10.27 -47.23
N ASP A 889 -0.08 -10.16 -48.55
CA ASP A 889 0.28 -11.30 -49.41
C ASP A 889 1.74 -11.74 -49.15
N GLU A 890 2.66 -10.78 -49.13
CA GLU A 890 4.08 -10.97 -48.84
C GLU A 890 4.55 -10.07 -47.70
N VAL A 891 5.31 -10.62 -46.76
CA VAL A 891 5.93 -9.87 -45.67
C VAL A 891 7.44 -10.06 -45.67
N VAL A 892 8.18 -8.97 -45.54
CA VAL A 892 9.65 -8.97 -45.38
C VAL A 892 9.99 -8.42 -44.02
N GLY A 893 10.61 -9.22 -43.15
CA GLY A 893 11.16 -8.77 -41.87
C GLY A 893 12.67 -8.55 -41.96
N ILE A 894 13.17 -7.48 -41.35
CA ILE A 894 14.61 -7.13 -41.35
C ILE A 894 15.10 -6.92 -39.92
N ASP A 895 16.21 -7.55 -39.57
CA ASP A 895 16.92 -7.31 -38.33
C ASP A 895 18.44 -7.38 -38.53
N ARG A 896 19.20 -6.74 -37.64
CA ARG A 896 20.66 -6.81 -37.60
C ARG A 896 21.15 -7.98 -36.74
N ASN A 897 20.33 -8.45 -35.80
CA ASN A 897 20.65 -9.55 -34.90
C ASN A 897 20.34 -10.90 -35.61
N PRO A 898 21.35 -11.73 -35.93
CA PRO A 898 21.12 -13.02 -36.57
C PRO A 898 20.26 -13.98 -35.73
N ARG A 899 20.32 -13.89 -34.39
CA ARG A 899 19.48 -14.70 -33.47
C ARG A 899 18.00 -14.34 -33.60
N ALA A 900 17.69 -13.05 -33.75
CA ALA A 900 16.33 -12.56 -33.96
C ALA A 900 15.67 -13.21 -35.20
N LEU A 901 16.42 -13.30 -36.31
CA LEU A 901 15.92 -13.95 -37.53
C LEU A 901 15.69 -15.46 -37.37
N ARG A 902 16.44 -16.15 -36.50
CA ARG A 902 16.20 -17.58 -36.20
C ARG A 902 14.88 -17.75 -35.45
N PHE A 903 14.63 -16.93 -34.44
CA PHE A 903 13.32 -16.89 -33.76
C PHE A 903 12.19 -16.55 -34.73
N ALA A 904 12.35 -15.54 -35.57
CA ALA A 904 11.31 -15.12 -36.51
C ALA A 904 10.95 -16.22 -37.53
N ARG A 905 11.95 -16.95 -38.05
CA ARG A 905 11.73 -18.10 -38.95
C ARG A 905 11.05 -19.26 -38.23
N PHE A 906 11.51 -19.60 -37.03
CA PHE A 906 10.89 -20.63 -36.19
C PHE A 906 9.44 -20.29 -35.89
N ASN A 907 9.16 -19.06 -35.46
CA ASN A 907 7.82 -18.58 -35.13
C ASN A 907 6.89 -18.58 -36.35
N ALA A 908 7.38 -18.26 -37.55
CA ALA A 908 6.61 -18.37 -38.78
C ALA A 908 6.17 -19.82 -39.03
N GLU A 909 7.11 -20.76 -38.93
CA GLU A 909 6.84 -22.18 -39.17
C GLU A 909 5.95 -22.81 -38.08
N LEU A 910 6.18 -22.45 -36.81
CA LEU A 910 5.37 -22.90 -35.66
C LEU A 910 3.89 -22.53 -35.84
N ASN A 911 3.62 -21.39 -36.47
CA ASN A 911 2.26 -20.93 -36.75
C ASN A 911 1.74 -21.35 -38.13
N GLY A 912 2.52 -22.09 -38.93
CA GLY A 912 2.15 -22.54 -40.26
C GLY A 912 1.97 -21.40 -41.26
N LEU A 913 2.72 -20.31 -41.09
CA LEU A 913 2.64 -19.12 -41.95
C LEU A 913 3.65 -19.21 -43.10
N ASP A 914 3.14 -19.18 -44.33
CA ASP A 914 3.92 -18.99 -45.54
C ASP A 914 3.99 -17.49 -45.92
N GLY A 915 4.66 -17.13 -47.03
CA GLY A 915 4.67 -15.75 -47.53
C GLY A 915 5.41 -14.73 -46.66
N VAL A 916 6.15 -15.17 -45.64
CA VAL A 916 7.03 -14.33 -44.81
C VAL A 916 8.50 -14.67 -45.09
N SER A 917 9.34 -13.65 -45.21
CA SER A 917 10.78 -13.79 -45.42
C SER A 917 11.57 -12.87 -44.50
N PHE A 918 12.72 -13.34 -44.00
CA PHE A 918 13.52 -12.64 -42.99
C PHE A 918 14.96 -12.44 -43.48
N ARG A 919 15.41 -11.17 -43.53
CA ARG A 919 16.70 -10.76 -44.10
C ARG A 919 17.58 -10.08 -43.06
N LEU A 920 18.87 -10.42 -43.07
CA LEU A 920 19.87 -9.81 -42.20
C LEU A 920 20.36 -8.49 -42.79
N GLY A 921 20.32 -7.40 -42.01
CA GLY A 921 20.91 -6.11 -42.39
C GLY A 921 20.37 -4.93 -41.59
N ASP A 922 20.91 -3.74 -41.87
CA ASP A 922 20.55 -2.50 -41.19
C ASP A 922 19.41 -1.78 -41.92
N LEU A 923 18.23 -1.76 -41.29
CA LEU A 923 17.01 -1.09 -41.78
C LEU A 923 16.70 -1.41 -43.25
N TYR A 924 16.70 -0.41 -44.13
CA TYR A 924 16.31 -0.55 -45.53
C TYR A 924 17.39 -1.19 -46.43
N GLN A 925 18.62 -1.38 -45.94
CA GLN A 925 19.75 -1.86 -46.76
C GLN A 925 19.44 -3.16 -47.53
N PRO A 926 18.81 -4.20 -46.95
CA PRO A 926 18.47 -5.43 -47.68
C PRO A 926 17.36 -5.29 -48.73
N VAL A 927 16.69 -4.13 -48.80
CA VAL A 927 15.50 -3.85 -49.63
C VAL A 927 15.60 -2.50 -50.34
N GLU A 928 16.82 -1.98 -50.55
CA GLU A 928 17.08 -0.62 -51.06
C GLU A 928 16.37 -0.28 -52.39
N SER A 929 16.06 -1.31 -53.21
CA SER A 929 15.37 -1.16 -54.51
C SER A 929 13.90 -1.58 -54.49
N GLU A 930 13.32 -1.83 -53.32
CA GLU A 930 11.98 -2.39 -53.15
C GLU A 930 11.01 -1.38 -52.52
N GLN A 931 9.73 -1.46 -52.91
CA GLN A 931 8.65 -0.66 -52.32
C GLN A 931 7.58 -1.54 -51.67
N PHE A 932 6.91 -0.96 -50.68
CA PHE A 932 5.95 -1.59 -49.78
C PHE A 932 4.73 -0.69 -49.57
N GLU A 933 3.55 -1.28 -49.43
CA GLU A 933 2.31 -0.53 -49.16
C GLU A 933 2.15 -0.23 -47.67
N THR A 934 2.77 -1.02 -46.81
CA THR A 934 2.79 -0.83 -45.37
C THR A 934 4.18 -1.12 -44.83
N ILE A 935 4.64 -0.24 -43.92
CA ILE A 935 5.86 -0.44 -43.13
C ILE A 935 5.45 -0.43 -41.65
N THR A 936 5.86 -1.44 -40.91
CA THR A 936 5.85 -1.44 -39.44
C THR A 936 7.26 -1.36 -38.90
N ALA A 937 7.44 -0.73 -37.75
CA ALA A 937 8.73 -0.70 -37.08
C ALA A 937 8.58 -0.68 -35.55
N ASN A 938 9.32 -1.55 -34.87
CA ASN A 938 9.58 -1.48 -33.43
C ASN A 938 11.09 -1.32 -33.19
N PRO A 939 11.67 -0.11 -33.37
CA PRO A 939 13.10 0.10 -33.26
C PRO A 939 13.58 0.19 -31.80
N PRO A 940 14.89 0.13 -31.54
CA PRO A 940 15.46 0.66 -30.30
C PRO A 940 15.23 2.18 -30.23
N PHE A 941 14.59 2.67 -29.16
CA PHE A 941 14.18 4.06 -29.03
C PHE A 941 14.39 4.69 -27.65
N VAL A 942 14.89 3.96 -26.65
CA VAL A 942 15.05 4.50 -25.29
C VAL A 942 16.25 5.47 -25.22
N PRO A 943 16.07 6.73 -24.80
CA PRO A 943 17.19 7.61 -24.45
C PRO A 943 18.01 7.02 -23.30
N SER A 944 19.27 6.63 -23.53
CA SER A 944 20.07 5.87 -22.54
C SER A 944 21.48 6.47 -22.33
N PRO A 945 22.02 6.45 -21.09
CA PRO A 945 23.38 6.89 -20.77
C PRO A 945 24.49 6.02 -21.39
N VAL A 946 24.18 4.77 -21.71
CA VAL A 946 25.12 3.77 -22.24
C VAL A 946 24.44 2.98 -23.36
N GLU A 947 25.06 2.87 -24.55
CA GLU A 947 24.55 2.05 -25.68
C GLU A 947 24.95 0.57 -25.49
N SER A 948 24.47 -0.06 -24.41
CA SER A 948 24.84 -1.43 -24.01
C SER A 948 23.83 -2.49 -24.47
N LEU A 949 22.56 -2.13 -24.64
CA LEU A 949 21.48 -3.00 -25.11
C LEU A 949 21.00 -2.52 -26.47
N ALA A 950 21.58 -3.12 -27.50
CA ALA A 950 21.33 -2.84 -28.92
C ALA A 950 19.87 -2.90 -29.39
N PHE A 951 19.02 -3.70 -28.73
CA PHE A 951 17.60 -3.83 -29.05
C PHE A 951 16.72 -2.77 -28.33
N ARG A 952 17.27 -2.04 -27.34
CA ARG A 952 16.55 -1.07 -26.50
C ARG A 952 17.01 0.37 -26.73
N ASP A 953 18.32 0.58 -26.78
CA ASP A 953 18.94 1.90 -26.69
C ASP A 953 18.88 2.67 -28.03
N GLY A 954 18.18 3.81 -28.04
CA GLY A 954 17.98 4.66 -29.22
C GLY A 954 19.03 5.76 -29.42
N GLY A 955 20.12 5.74 -28.64
CA GLY A 955 21.12 6.81 -28.54
C GLY A 955 20.78 7.85 -27.47
N ALA A 956 21.57 8.93 -27.40
CA ALA A 956 21.45 9.95 -26.34
C ALA A 956 20.10 10.66 -26.27
N ASP A 957 19.43 10.86 -27.42
CA ASP A 957 18.10 11.46 -27.51
C ASP A 957 16.99 10.44 -27.81
N GLY A 958 17.31 9.15 -27.91
CA GLY A 958 16.35 8.09 -28.29
C GLY A 958 15.85 8.13 -29.75
N GLU A 959 16.05 9.24 -30.47
CA GLU A 959 15.42 9.51 -31.78
C GLU A 959 16.34 9.20 -32.97
N LYS A 960 17.56 8.70 -32.75
CA LYS A 960 18.55 8.41 -33.82
C LYS A 960 18.02 7.43 -34.86
N ILE A 961 17.42 6.31 -34.42
CA ILE A 961 16.91 5.28 -35.33
C ILE A 961 15.55 5.69 -35.90
N LEU A 962 14.66 6.27 -35.07
CA LEU A 962 13.37 6.82 -35.49
C LEU A 962 13.53 7.77 -36.69
N ARG A 963 14.48 8.72 -36.61
CA ARG A 963 14.80 9.66 -37.70
C ARG A 963 15.14 8.94 -39.00
N ARG A 964 16.02 7.94 -38.95
CA ARG A 964 16.43 7.15 -40.13
C ARG A 964 15.24 6.40 -40.73
N ILE A 965 14.36 5.84 -39.89
CA ILE A 965 13.17 5.12 -40.34
C ILE A 965 12.19 6.05 -41.04
N VAL A 966 11.83 7.18 -40.43
CA VAL A 966 10.89 8.16 -41.00
C VAL A 966 11.44 8.76 -42.29
N THR A 967 12.72 9.12 -42.33
CA THR A 967 13.36 9.66 -43.54
C THR A 967 13.43 8.63 -44.66
N GLY A 968 13.76 7.36 -44.36
CA GLY A 968 13.83 6.30 -45.36
C GLY A 968 12.47 5.81 -45.85
N ALA A 969 11.43 5.87 -45.02
CA ALA A 969 10.09 5.37 -45.34
C ALA A 969 9.50 6.07 -46.57
N ALA A 970 9.76 7.37 -46.73
CA ALA A 970 9.30 8.15 -47.88
C ALA A 970 9.73 7.58 -49.24
N GLN A 971 10.87 6.88 -49.30
CA GLN A 971 11.40 6.28 -50.54
C GLN A 971 10.93 4.84 -50.77
N HIS A 972 10.51 4.16 -49.70
CA HIS A 972 10.16 2.74 -49.71
C HIS A 972 8.65 2.50 -49.61
N LEU A 973 7.85 3.53 -49.35
CA LEU A 973 6.39 3.46 -49.41
C LEU A 973 5.89 3.67 -50.84
N THR A 974 4.89 2.89 -51.24
CA THR A 974 4.09 3.19 -52.43
C THR A 974 3.25 4.45 -52.21
N GLU A 975 2.70 5.02 -53.28
CA GLU A 975 1.67 6.07 -53.15
C GLU A 975 0.47 5.53 -52.35
N GLY A 976 -0.01 6.30 -51.36
CA GLY A 976 -1.04 5.82 -50.43
C GLY A 976 -0.51 4.90 -49.32
N GLY A 977 0.79 4.65 -49.29
CA GLY A 977 1.43 3.76 -48.33
C GLY A 977 1.40 4.32 -46.91
N ARG A 978 1.53 3.42 -45.93
CA ARG A 978 1.46 3.78 -44.50
C ARG A 978 2.67 3.29 -43.71
N LEU A 979 3.10 4.10 -42.75
CA LEU A 979 4.11 3.74 -41.75
C LEU A 979 3.44 3.74 -40.37
N SER A 980 3.61 2.66 -39.61
CA SER A 980 3.22 2.57 -38.20
C SER A 980 4.43 2.22 -37.34
N ILE A 981 4.76 3.06 -36.37
CA ILE A 981 5.95 2.91 -35.53
C ILE A 981 5.60 3.18 -34.06
N VAL A 982 6.18 2.39 -33.15
CA VAL A 982 6.17 2.64 -31.70
C VAL A 982 7.49 3.27 -31.29
N THR A 983 7.46 4.25 -30.39
CA THR A 983 8.68 4.97 -29.96
C THR A 983 8.48 5.76 -28.66
N ASP A 984 9.58 6.20 -28.07
CA ASP A 984 9.60 7.25 -27.05
C ASP A 984 9.70 8.62 -27.75
N LEU A 985 8.64 9.42 -27.60
CA LEU A 985 8.46 10.74 -28.16
C LEU A 985 9.02 11.81 -27.20
N VAL A 986 10.20 12.34 -27.50
CA VAL A 986 10.88 13.39 -26.70
C VAL A 986 10.36 14.80 -27.05
N ASP A 987 9.89 15.56 -26.05
CA ASP A 987 9.38 16.93 -26.22
C ASP A 987 8.24 17.01 -27.22
N ILE A 988 7.15 16.33 -26.88
CA ILE A 988 5.95 16.09 -27.70
C ILE A 988 5.40 17.32 -28.43
N ASP A 989 5.49 18.51 -27.85
CA ASP A 989 4.96 19.75 -28.44
C ASP A 989 5.78 20.21 -29.67
N THR A 990 6.96 19.63 -29.90
CA THR A 990 7.82 19.90 -31.05
C THR A 990 7.65 18.90 -32.20
N TYR A 991 6.85 17.85 -32.02
CA TYR A 991 6.84 16.70 -32.93
C TYR A 991 6.30 16.99 -34.33
N GLU A 992 5.34 17.89 -34.47
CA GLU A 992 4.85 18.31 -35.79
C GLU A 992 6.02 18.90 -36.62
N ALA A 993 6.84 19.75 -36.01
CA ALA A 993 8.01 20.35 -36.64
C ALA A 993 9.12 19.32 -36.90
N LYS A 994 9.37 18.40 -35.94
CA LYS A 994 10.33 17.30 -36.10
C LYS A 994 9.96 16.41 -37.30
N LEU A 995 8.72 15.94 -37.38
CA LEU A 995 8.23 15.12 -38.49
C LEU A 995 8.30 15.86 -39.82
N ALA A 996 7.92 17.12 -39.86
CA ALA A 996 8.06 17.96 -41.06
C ALA A 996 9.52 18.08 -41.53
N SER A 997 10.50 18.00 -40.62
CA SER A 997 11.93 18.03 -40.96
C SER A 997 12.51 16.67 -41.40
N TRP A 998 11.95 15.56 -40.93
CA TRP A 998 12.45 14.21 -41.22
C TRP A 998 11.79 13.58 -42.44
N TRP A 999 10.51 13.91 -42.67
CA TRP A 999 9.73 13.38 -43.78
C TRP A 999 10.09 14.07 -45.09
N THR A 1000 10.49 13.29 -46.08
CA THR A 1000 10.91 13.79 -47.40
C THR A 1000 9.92 13.44 -48.53
N GLY A 1001 8.79 12.81 -48.18
CA GLY A 1001 7.76 12.36 -49.12
C GLY A 1001 6.69 13.41 -49.44
N ALA A 1002 5.61 12.98 -50.08
CA ALA A 1002 4.42 13.80 -50.33
C ALA A 1002 3.67 14.18 -49.03
N ASP A 1003 2.60 14.97 -49.14
CA ASP A 1003 1.74 15.31 -47.99
C ASP A 1003 1.31 14.05 -47.22
N TYR A 1004 1.15 14.20 -45.90
CA TYR A 1004 0.82 13.08 -45.02
C TYR A 1004 -0.27 13.43 -44.01
N LEU A 1005 -1.02 12.41 -43.60
CA LEU A 1005 -1.82 12.44 -42.37
C LEU A 1005 -1.01 11.74 -41.27
N ALA A 1006 -0.61 12.49 -40.24
CA ALA A 1006 0.06 11.97 -39.06
C ALA A 1006 -0.95 11.89 -37.91
N LEU A 1007 -1.20 10.68 -37.43
CA LEU A 1007 -1.88 10.44 -36.17
C LEU A 1007 -0.85 10.02 -35.13
N MET A 1008 -0.68 10.85 -34.11
CA MET A 1008 0.23 10.61 -32.99
C MET A 1008 -0.59 10.25 -31.75
N LEU A 1009 -0.39 9.03 -31.26
CA LEU A 1009 -1.07 8.49 -30.09
C LEU A 1009 -0.08 8.42 -28.93
N THR A 1010 -0.34 9.16 -27.86
CA THR A 1010 0.66 9.41 -26.82
C THR A 1010 0.12 9.04 -25.44
N THR A 1011 1.01 8.64 -24.55
CA THR A 1011 0.66 8.37 -23.15
C THR A 1011 0.92 9.61 -22.29
N ALA A 1012 1.14 9.47 -20.99
CA ALA A 1012 1.49 10.60 -20.11
C ALA A 1012 2.96 10.99 -20.26
N ASP A 1013 3.26 12.27 -20.07
CA ASP A 1013 4.64 12.78 -20.05
C ASP A 1013 5.39 12.23 -18.84
N ARG A 1014 6.62 11.76 -19.06
CA ARG A 1014 7.55 11.40 -18.00
C ARG A 1014 8.64 12.47 -17.95
N ASP A 1015 8.72 13.17 -16.84
CA ASP A 1015 9.84 14.05 -16.53
C ASP A 1015 11.10 13.24 -16.21
N GLU A 1016 12.19 13.92 -15.86
CA GLU A 1016 13.48 13.30 -15.56
C GLU A 1016 13.38 12.17 -14.52
N GLN A 1017 12.52 12.32 -13.51
CA GLN A 1017 12.36 11.34 -12.44
C GLN A 1017 11.54 10.14 -12.93
N LEU A 1018 10.39 10.40 -13.56
CA LEU A 1018 9.48 9.36 -14.06
C LEU A 1018 10.10 8.56 -15.22
N PHE A 1019 11.02 9.16 -15.97
CA PHE A 1019 11.76 8.48 -17.04
C PHE A 1019 12.97 7.71 -16.52
N SER A 1020 13.81 8.31 -15.66
CA SER A 1020 15.09 7.70 -15.27
C SER A 1020 14.91 6.58 -14.24
N THR A 1021 14.04 6.77 -13.24
CA THR A 1021 13.81 5.80 -12.14
C THR A 1021 13.57 4.35 -12.61
N PRO A 1022 12.63 4.06 -13.53
CA PRO A 1022 12.38 2.68 -13.94
C PRO A 1022 13.49 2.08 -14.82
N HIS A 1023 14.33 2.91 -15.45
CA HIS A 1023 15.47 2.44 -16.23
C HIS A 1023 16.73 2.20 -15.39
N SER A 1024 16.75 2.76 -14.18
CA SER A 1024 17.80 2.58 -13.19
C SER A 1024 17.46 1.57 -12.11
N HIS A 1025 16.22 1.04 -12.09
CA HIS A 1025 15.72 0.16 -11.02
C HIS A 1025 15.76 -1.32 -11.44
N ALA A 1026 16.43 -2.16 -10.64
CA ALA A 1026 16.30 -3.61 -10.72
C ALA A 1026 15.40 -4.12 -9.58
N PRO A 1027 14.47 -5.06 -9.86
CA PRO A 1027 13.48 -5.53 -8.88
C PRO A 1027 14.12 -6.28 -7.71
N PHE A 1028 15.27 -6.92 -7.93
CA PHE A 1028 15.99 -7.71 -6.94
C PHE A 1028 17.50 -7.60 -7.16
N GLY A 1029 18.27 -7.62 -6.09
CA GLY A 1029 19.74 -7.70 -6.15
C GLY A 1029 20.47 -6.42 -6.54
N GLN A 1030 19.75 -5.34 -6.89
CA GLN A 1030 20.34 -4.01 -7.01
C GLN A 1030 20.35 -3.31 -5.66
N SER A 1031 21.52 -2.88 -5.25
CA SER A 1031 21.70 -2.08 -4.06
C SER A 1031 21.17 -0.66 -4.22
N PHE A 1032 20.92 0.02 -3.11
CA PHE A 1032 20.53 1.41 -3.19
C PHE A 1032 21.65 2.29 -3.75
N GLU A 1033 22.92 1.96 -3.49
CA GLU A 1033 24.07 2.66 -4.02
C GLU A 1033 24.21 2.45 -5.54
N GLU A 1034 24.05 1.23 -6.05
CA GLU A 1034 24.00 0.95 -7.50
C GLU A 1034 22.78 1.63 -8.14
N PHE A 1035 21.61 1.56 -7.51
CA PHE A 1035 20.42 2.29 -7.95
C PHE A 1035 20.68 3.79 -7.99
N THR A 1036 21.35 4.37 -6.98
CA THR A 1036 21.64 5.80 -6.93
C THR A 1036 22.70 6.20 -7.96
N GLU A 1037 23.73 5.37 -8.17
CA GLU A 1037 24.76 5.60 -9.17
C GLU A 1037 24.19 5.48 -10.59
N GLU A 1038 23.41 4.44 -10.87
CA GLU A 1038 22.70 4.28 -12.14
C GLU A 1038 21.69 5.41 -12.33
N LEU A 1039 20.87 5.74 -11.33
CA LEU A 1039 19.93 6.85 -11.40
C LEU A 1039 20.64 8.17 -11.67
N GLY A 1040 21.80 8.38 -11.03
CA GLY A 1040 22.68 9.51 -11.32
C GLY A 1040 23.10 9.56 -12.79
N GLN A 1041 23.58 8.44 -13.35
CA GLN A 1041 23.98 8.36 -14.76
C GLN A 1041 22.80 8.63 -15.71
N TRP A 1042 21.62 8.06 -15.43
CA TRP A 1042 20.42 8.27 -16.25
C TRP A 1042 19.92 9.72 -16.18
N VAL A 1043 19.85 10.32 -14.98
CA VAL A 1043 19.44 11.73 -14.81
C VAL A 1043 20.46 12.69 -15.42
N GLU A 1044 21.76 12.44 -15.27
CA GLU A 1044 22.81 13.24 -15.90
C GLU A 1044 22.74 13.17 -17.43
N SER A 1045 22.52 11.98 -17.99
CA SER A 1045 22.33 11.80 -19.43
C SER A 1045 21.07 12.51 -19.94
N TYR A 1046 19.95 12.37 -19.23
CA TYR A 1046 18.69 13.05 -19.54
C TYR A 1046 18.89 14.58 -19.62
N ARG A 1047 19.57 15.16 -18.63
CA ARG A 1047 19.88 16.60 -18.58
C ARG A 1047 20.90 17.02 -19.64
N ALA A 1048 21.93 16.20 -19.89
CA ALA A 1048 22.97 16.49 -20.87
C ALA A 1048 22.42 16.50 -22.31
N ALA A 1049 21.47 15.62 -22.62
CA ALA A 1049 20.75 15.61 -23.89
C ALA A 1049 19.72 16.75 -24.01
N GLY A 1050 19.40 17.45 -22.90
CA GLY A 1050 18.50 18.60 -22.87
C GLY A 1050 17.03 18.22 -23.03
N LEU A 1051 16.64 17.02 -22.58
CA LEU A 1051 15.27 16.51 -22.72
C LEU A 1051 14.34 17.25 -21.75
N GLY A 1052 13.19 17.71 -22.22
CA GLY A 1052 12.14 18.32 -21.38
C GLY A 1052 11.20 17.25 -20.81
N ALA A 1053 10.63 16.41 -21.67
CA ALA A 1053 9.77 15.30 -21.29
C ALA A 1053 9.89 14.13 -22.28
N VAL A 1054 9.69 12.90 -21.81
CA VAL A 1054 9.69 11.68 -22.65
C VAL A 1054 8.35 10.96 -22.58
N ASN A 1055 7.68 10.85 -23.72
CA ASN A 1055 6.34 10.29 -23.82
C ASN A 1055 6.34 8.98 -24.61
N PHE A 1056 5.86 7.87 -24.05
CA PHE A 1056 5.74 6.63 -24.83
C PHE A 1056 4.53 6.70 -25.78
N GLY A 1057 4.69 6.34 -27.05
CA GLY A 1057 3.58 6.45 -28.01
C GLY A 1057 3.76 5.75 -29.35
N TYR A 1058 2.79 5.99 -30.23
CA TYR A 1058 2.70 5.42 -31.57
C TYR A 1058 2.51 6.53 -32.59
N LEU A 1059 3.15 6.38 -33.75
CA LEU A 1059 2.99 7.26 -34.89
C LEU A 1059 2.47 6.47 -36.08
N VAL A 1060 1.32 6.90 -36.60
CA VAL A 1060 0.73 6.39 -37.83
C VAL A 1060 0.78 7.50 -38.88
N LEU A 1061 1.56 7.27 -39.93
CA LEU A 1061 1.71 8.15 -41.07
C LEU A 1061 1.07 7.50 -42.30
N GLU A 1062 0.10 8.17 -42.92
CA GLU A 1062 -0.45 7.74 -44.21
C GLU A 1062 -0.08 8.76 -45.28
N GLY A 1063 0.75 8.36 -46.23
CA GLY A 1063 1.23 9.21 -47.31
C GLY A 1063 0.18 9.32 -48.40
N GLN A 1064 -0.56 10.43 -48.44
CA GLN A 1064 -1.64 10.66 -49.40
C GLN A 1064 -1.64 12.10 -49.89
N HIS A 1065 -2.02 12.34 -51.14
CA HIS A 1065 -2.18 13.71 -51.64
C HIS A 1065 -3.36 14.41 -50.93
N MET A 1066 -3.03 15.36 -50.05
CA MET A 1066 -3.98 16.09 -49.22
C MET A 1066 -4.26 17.48 -49.84
N PRO A 1067 -5.53 17.91 -49.96
CA PRO A 1067 -5.87 19.21 -50.55
C PRO A 1067 -5.29 20.42 -49.81
N SER A 1068 -4.90 20.26 -48.55
CA SER A 1068 -4.50 21.34 -47.63
C SER A 1068 -3.06 21.20 -47.10
N GLY A 1069 -2.24 20.32 -47.70
CA GLY A 1069 -0.92 19.96 -47.18
C GLY A 1069 -1.00 18.89 -46.09
N SER A 1070 0.14 18.61 -45.42
CA SER A 1070 0.20 17.65 -44.31
C SER A 1070 -0.71 18.06 -43.14
N ARG A 1071 -1.30 17.06 -42.47
CA ARG A 1071 -2.13 17.23 -41.27
C ARG A 1071 -1.57 16.41 -40.12
N PHE A 1072 -1.45 17.03 -38.96
CA PHE A 1072 -1.01 16.40 -37.72
C PHE A 1072 -2.14 16.38 -36.69
N VAL A 1073 -2.40 15.22 -36.10
CA VAL A 1073 -3.42 15.03 -35.06
C VAL A 1073 -2.80 14.29 -33.87
N ARG A 1074 -2.96 14.85 -32.66
CA ARG A 1074 -2.50 14.24 -31.40
C ARG A 1074 -3.70 13.72 -30.59
N ARG A 1075 -3.54 12.52 -30.03
CA ARG A 1075 -4.47 11.88 -29.09
C ARG A 1075 -3.71 11.38 -27.86
N VAL A 1076 -4.27 11.56 -26.67
CA VAL A 1076 -3.81 10.84 -25.48
C VAL A 1076 -4.55 9.50 -25.39
N ILE A 1077 -3.81 8.41 -25.16
CA ILE A 1077 -4.34 7.05 -25.04
C ILE A 1077 -3.75 6.35 -23.82
N GLN A 1078 -4.41 5.29 -23.34
CA GLN A 1078 -3.73 4.28 -22.52
C GLN A 1078 -2.99 3.31 -23.44
N SER A 1079 -1.87 2.73 -22.98
CA SER A 1079 -1.14 1.70 -23.74
C SER A 1079 -2.08 0.49 -23.96
N PRO A 1080 -2.50 0.22 -25.21
CA PRO A 1080 -3.60 -0.69 -25.46
C PRO A 1080 -3.12 -2.14 -25.40
N VAL A 1081 -3.80 -2.94 -24.58
CA VAL A 1081 -3.58 -4.40 -24.50
C VAL A 1081 -4.67 -5.19 -25.24
N ASN A 1082 -5.75 -4.50 -25.63
CA ASN A 1082 -6.82 -5.04 -26.47
C ASN A 1082 -6.77 -4.41 -27.88
N PRO A 1083 -7.33 -5.06 -28.91
CA PRO A 1083 -7.30 -4.55 -30.28
C PRO A 1083 -8.03 -3.21 -30.45
N VAL A 1084 -7.33 -2.19 -30.97
CA VAL A 1084 -7.88 -0.86 -31.28
C VAL A 1084 -7.69 -0.43 -32.73
N HIS A 1085 -6.99 -1.23 -33.54
CA HIS A 1085 -6.64 -0.93 -34.93
C HIS A 1085 -7.85 -0.52 -35.78
N ALA A 1086 -9.01 -1.15 -35.60
CA ALA A 1086 -10.24 -0.79 -36.31
C ALA A 1086 -10.73 0.63 -35.96
N HIS A 1087 -10.57 1.06 -34.70
CA HIS A 1087 -10.89 2.43 -34.28
C HIS A 1087 -9.86 3.42 -34.84
N VAL A 1088 -8.57 3.07 -34.84
CA VAL A 1088 -7.49 3.87 -35.45
C VAL A 1088 -7.76 4.06 -36.94
N GLU A 1089 -8.06 2.97 -37.66
CA GLU A 1089 -8.42 2.98 -39.09
C GLU A 1089 -9.63 3.88 -39.36
N ALA A 1090 -10.72 3.68 -38.62
CA ALA A 1090 -11.94 4.47 -38.79
C ALA A 1090 -11.69 5.97 -38.55
N LEU A 1091 -10.86 6.31 -37.56
CA LEU A 1091 -10.48 7.69 -37.27
C LEU A 1091 -9.62 8.27 -38.39
N VAL A 1092 -8.57 7.57 -38.82
CA VAL A 1092 -7.69 8.00 -39.93
C VAL A 1092 -8.51 8.21 -41.21
N ASP A 1093 -9.41 7.27 -41.55
CA ASP A 1093 -10.29 7.39 -42.70
C ASP A 1093 -11.31 8.53 -42.57
N ALA A 1094 -11.81 8.81 -41.37
CA ALA A 1094 -12.70 9.93 -41.12
C ALA A 1094 -11.96 11.28 -41.23
N LEU A 1095 -10.78 11.42 -40.62
CA LEU A 1095 -9.93 12.61 -40.72
C LEU A 1095 -9.49 12.88 -42.16
N TYR A 1096 -9.21 11.83 -42.91
CA TYR A 1096 -8.91 11.94 -44.33
C TYR A 1096 -10.10 12.46 -45.14
N ARG A 1097 -11.29 11.87 -44.95
CA ARG A 1097 -12.53 12.33 -45.61
C ARG A 1097 -12.92 13.75 -45.19
N GLU A 1098 -12.66 14.11 -43.94
CA GLU A 1098 -12.87 15.47 -43.41
C GLU A 1098 -11.97 16.47 -44.12
N THR A 1099 -10.66 16.20 -44.18
CA THR A 1099 -9.69 17.04 -44.90
C THR A 1099 -10.03 17.17 -46.39
N LYS A 1100 -10.58 16.11 -47.00
CA LYS A 1100 -11.04 16.14 -48.39
C LYS A 1100 -12.40 16.81 -48.60
N GLY A 1101 -13.10 17.16 -47.53
CA GLY A 1101 -14.45 17.74 -47.59
C GLY A 1101 -15.52 16.74 -48.09
N THR A 1102 -15.26 15.43 -48.00
CA THR A 1102 -16.17 14.38 -48.50
C THR A 1102 -17.08 13.79 -47.43
N LEU A 1103 -16.98 14.24 -46.18
CA LEU A 1103 -17.90 13.80 -45.11
C LEU A 1103 -19.33 14.29 -45.31
N GLY A 1104 -19.58 15.52 -45.76
CA GLY A 1104 -20.89 16.04 -46.20
C GLY A 1104 -22.14 15.49 -45.47
N HIS A 1105 -22.78 14.48 -46.06
CA HIS A 1105 -24.02 13.85 -45.56
C HIS A 1105 -23.81 12.63 -44.63
N GLN A 1106 -22.57 12.32 -44.26
CA GLN A 1106 -22.24 11.23 -43.34
C GLN A 1106 -22.94 11.46 -41.99
N PRO A 1107 -23.79 10.52 -41.54
CA PRO A 1107 -24.37 10.59 -40.21
C PRO A 1107 -23.29 10.46 -39.14
N MET A 1108 -23.39 11.29 -38.10
CA MET A 1108 -22.48 11.32 -36.95
C MET A 1108 -23.20 10.77 -35.73
N ALA A 1109 -22.49 10.01 -34.90
CA ALA A 1109 -23.00 9.48 -33.64
C ALA A 1109 -22.03 9.74 -32.50
N CYS A 1110 -22.54 9.84 -31.27
CA CYS A 1110 -21.70 9.78 -30.08
C CYS A 1110 -21.02 8.42 -29.98
N THR A 1111 -19.77 8.42 -29.55
CA THR A 1111 -19.03 7.19 -29.29
C THR A 1111 -19.73 6.35 -28.23
N THR A 1112 -19.83 5.04 -28.47
CA THR A 1112 -20.46 4.10 -27.55
C THR A 1112 -19.82 4.17 -26.16
N GLY A 1113 -20.66 4.23 -25.11
CA GLY A 1113 -20.19 4.28 -23.72
C GLY A 1113 -19.80 5.68 -23.21
N LEU A 1114 -20.03 6.74 -23.98
CA LEU A 1114 -19.84 8.13 -23.53
C LEU A 1114 -20.73 8.45 -22.32
N ARG A 1115 -20.10 8.78 -21.18
CA ARG A 1115 -20.75 9.17 -19.93
C ARG A 1115 -20.50 10.64 -19.65
N ILE A 1116 -21.55 11.37 -19.28
CA ILE A 1116 -21.48 12.77 -18.85
C ILE A 1116 -21.75 12.83 -17.35
N GLN A 1117 -20.77 13.27 -16.56
CA GLN A 1117 -20.85 13.41 -15.11
C GLN A 1117 -21.01 14.89 -14.73
N ARG A 1118 -21.85 15.17 -13.73
CA ARG A 1118 -22.12 16.52 -13.21
C ARG A 1118 -21.89 16.54 -11.71
N GLU A 1119 -21.13 17.53 -11.24
CA GLU A 1119 -20.88 17.77 -9.83
C GLU A 1119 -21.60 19.04 -9.40
N TYR A 1120 -22.16 19.04 -8.19
CA TYR A 1120 -22.90 20.16 -7.63
C TYR A 1120 -22.43 20.49 -6.23
N ASP A 1121 -22.52 21.76 -5.86
CA ASP A 1121 -22.34 22.17 -4.46
C ASP A 1121 -23.60 21.91 -3.63
N ALA A 1122 -23.49 22.13 -2.33
CA ALA A 1122 -24.59 21.96 -1.37
C ALA A 1122 -25.77 22.92 -1.59
N GLN A 1123 -25.63 23.94 -2.44
CA GLN A 1123 -26.71 24.86 -2.84
C GLN A 1123 -27.35 24.46 -4.18
N GLY A 1124 -26.93 23.33 -4.76
CA GLY A 1124 -27.43 22.84 -6.04
C GLY A 1124 -26.84 23.54 -7.27
N ARG A 1125 -25.76 24.33 -7.11
CA ARG A 1125 -25.07 24.96 -8.25
C ARG A 1125 -24.09 23.97 -8.86
N GLU A 1126 -24.09 23.84 -10.18
CA GLU A 1126 -23.17 22.96 -10.91
C GLU A 1126 -21.72 23.48 -10.74
N LEU A 1127 -20.86 22.68 -10.12
CA LEU A 1127 -19.43 22.94 -9.92
C LEU A 1127 -18.62 22.56 -11.16
N SER A 1128 -18.94 21.42 -11.77
CA SER A 1128 -18.24 20.90 -12.94
C SER A 1128 -19.14 19.97 -13.77
N CYS A 1129 -18.84 19.87 -15.06
CA CYS A 1129 -19.44 18.89 -15.98
C CYS A 1129 -18.31 18.28 -16.82
N SER A 1130 -18.23 16.96 -16.89
CA SER A 1130 -17.20 16.25 -17.64
C SER A 1130 -17.78 15.13 -18.49
N ALA A 1131 -17.14 14.84 -19.62
CA ALA A 1131 -17.40 13.69 -20.48
C ALA A 1131 -16.22 12.71 -20.37
N SER A 1132 -16.54 11.43 -20.25
CA SER A 1132 -15.54 10.35 -20.28
C SER A 1132 -16.13 9.13 -20.97
N ILE A 1133 -15.27 8.24 -21.43
CA ILE A 1133 -15.68 6.91 -21.93
C ILE A 1133 -14.94 5.90 -21.05
N PRO A 1134 -15.50 5.51 -19.88
CA PRO A 1134 -14.73 4.83 -18.83
C PRO A 1134 -14.09 3.51 -19.26
N ASP A 1135 -14.73 2.83 -20.22
CA ASP A 1135 -14.37 1.50 -20.72
C ASP A 1135 -13.62 1.58 -22.08
N SER A 1136 -13.17 2.77 -22.49
CA SER A 1136 -12.43 3.00 -23.74
C SER A 1136 -10.93 2.92 -23.55
N GLU A 1137 -10.25 2.28 -24.51
CA GLU A 1137 -8.78 2.29 -24.64
C GLU A 1137 -8.23 3.70 -24.99
N TRP A 1138 -9.09 4.57 -25.54
CA TRP A 1138 -8.87 6.01 -25.73
C TRP A 1138 -9.18 6.73 -24.42
N PHE A 1139 -8.18 7.34 -23.79
CA PHE A 1139 -8.30 7.81 -22.41
C PHE A 1139 -8.06 9.32 -22.28
N THR A 1140 -9.14 10.09 -22.24
CA THR A 1140 -9.14 11.40 -21.59
C THR A 1140 -10.55 11.84 -21.19
N THR A 1141 -10.66 12.41 -19.99
CA THR A 1141 -11.89 13.06 -19.52
C THR A 1141 -11.87 14.49 -20.03
N TYR A 1142 -12.96 14.94 -20.64
CA TYR A 1142 -13.06 16.30 -21.16
C TYR A 1142 -14.00 17.11 -20.28
N ARG A 1143 -13.59 18.30 -19.84
CA ARG A 1143 -14.52 19.24 -19.21
C ARG A 1143 -15.46 19.79 -20.30
N LEU A 1144 -16.77 19.63 -20.10
CA LEU A 1144 -17.78 20.06 -21.05
C LEU A 1144 -18.33 21.43 -20.69
N GLN A 1145 -18.32 22.34 -21.67
CA GLN A 1145 -19.10 23.57 -21.60
C GLN A 1145 -20.58 23.28 -21.92
N PRO A 1146 -21.55 24.07 -21.40
CA PRO A 1146 -22.98 23.82 -21.60
C PRO A 1146 -23.42 23.75 -23.06
N SER A 1147 -22.83 24.57 -23.94
CA SER A 1147 -23.11 24.57 -25.39
C SER A 1147 -22.68 23.26 -26.07
N LEU A 1148 -21.53 22.73 -25.69
CA LEU A 1148 -21.03 21.46 -26.22
C LEU A 1148 -21.84 20.27 -25.70
N ARG A 1149 -22.32 20.34 -24.44
CA ARG A 1149 -23.21 19.32 -23.87
C ARG A 1149 -24.52 19.20 -24.66
N ALA A 1150 -25.15 20.33 -25.01
CA ALA A 1150 -26.37 20.34 -25.81
C ALA A 1150 -26.14 19.70 -27.19
N LEU A 1151 -25.01 20.01 -27.83
CA LEU A 1151 -24.63 19.44 -29.13
C LEU A 1151 -24.42 17.92 -29.06
N LEU A 1152 -23.74 17.42 -28.02
CA LEU A 1152 -23.55 15.97 -27.82
C LEU A 1152 -24.88 15.26 -27.54
N GLN A 1153 -25.79 15.88 -26.79
CA GLN A 1153 -27.14 15.34 -26.56
C GLN A 1153 -27.97 15.25 -27.84
N GLU A 1154 -27.85 16.23 -28.73
CA GLU A 1154 -28.51 16.21 -30.03
C GLU A 1154 -27.90 15.15 -30.96
N ALA A 1155 -26.57 15.06 -31.02
CA ALA A 1155 -25.88 14.02 -31.79
C ALA A 1155 -26.17 12.58 -31.28
N ALA A 1156 -26.40 12.41 -29.98
CA ALA A 1156 -26.77 11.11 -29.38
C ALA A 1156 -28.11 10.57 -29.90
N SER A 1157 -28.99 11.43 -30.43
CA SER A 1157 -30.24 11.00 -31.06
C SER A 1157 -30.04 10.38 -32.46
N GLY A 1158 -28.82 10.47 -33.03
CA GLY A 1158 -28.49 9.94 -34.36
C GLY A 1158 -29.00 10.79 -35.52
N LEU A 1159 -29.42 12.04 -35.27
CA LEU A 1159 -30.11 12.89 -36.25
C LEU A 1159 -29.20 13.85 -37.04
N LEU A 1160 -27.94 14.03 -36.66
CA LEU A 1160 -27.05 15.02 -37.30
C LEU A 1160 -26.11 14.41 -38.34
N THR A 1161 -26.12 14.98 -39.54
CA THR A 1161 -25.08 14.78 -40.57
C THR A 1161 -23.86 15.67 -40.31
N TRP A 1162 -22.72 15.36 -40.92
CA TRP A 1162 -21.51 16.20 -40.82
C TRP A 1162 -21.77 17.66 -41.24
N SER A 1163 -22.48 17.91 -42.34
CA SER A 1163 -22.82 19.26 -42.80
C SER A 1163 -23.68 20.03 -41.78
N GLU A 1164 -24.66 19.36 -41.16
CA GLU A 1164 -25.48 19.96 -40.11
C GLU A 1164 -24.65 20.24 -38.86
N LEU A 1165 -23.78 19.31 -38.43
CA LEU A 1165 -22.85 19.51 -37.31
C LEU A 1165 -21.96 20.75 -37.53
N VAL A 1166 -21.40 20.88 -38.73
CA VAL A 1166 -20.57 22.05 -39.13
C VAL A 1166 -21.39 23.35 -39.13
N GLU A 1167 -22.66 23.32 -39.53
CA GLU A 1167 -23.53 24.51 -39.46
C GLU A 1167 -23.76 24.95 -38.00
N HIS A 1168 -23.99 24.00 -37.10
CA HIS A 1168 -24.26 24.25 -35.68
C HIS A 1168 -23.04 24.81 -34.94
N CYS A 1169 -21.88 24.14 -35.00
CA CYS A 1169 -20.71 24.53 -34.19
C CYS A 1169 -19.55 25.14 -34.99
N GLY A 1170 -19.58 25.09 -36.33
CA GLY A 1170 -18.45 25.46 -37.19
C GLY A 1170 -17.49 24.31 -37.45
N ALA A 1171 -16.77 24.38 -38.59
CA ALA A 1171 -15.89 23.31 -39.07
C ALA A 1171 -14.75 22.97 -38.11
N SER A 1172 -14.11 23.99 -37.52
CA SER A 1172 -13.01 23.77 -36.56
C SER A 1172 -13.47 23.02 -35.30
N ALA A 1173 -14.63 23.37 -34.76
CA ALA A 1173 -15.18 22.69 -33.59
C ALA A 1173 -15.68 21.27 -33.91
N ALA A 1174 -16.32 21.08 -35.07
CA ALA A 1174 -16.72 19.75 -35.55
C ALA A 1174 -15.49 18.84 -35.77
N GLY A 1175 -14.44 19.39 -36.37
CA GLY A 1175 -13.14 18.74 -36.54
C GLY A 1175 -12.53 18.34 -35.20
N LEU A 1176 -12.53 19.23 -34.20
CA LEU A 1176 -12.02 18.92 -32.86
C LEU A 1176 -12.80 17.78 -32.19
N LEU A 1177 -14.13 17.69 -32.36
CA LEU A 1177 -14.93 16.60 -31.79
C LEU A 1177 -14.68 15.25 -32.46
N LEU A 1178 -14.47 15.26 -33.77
CA LEU A 1178 -14.07 14.09 -34.54
C LEU A 1178 -12.67 13.63 -34.15
N GLU A 1179 -11.71 14.56 -34.12
CA GLU A 1179 -10.37 14.29 -33.62
C GLU A 1179 -10.46 13.72 -32.22
N LYS A 1180 -11.26 14.33 -31.32
CA LYS A 1180 -11.41 13.94 -29.91
C LYS A 1180 -12.16 12.63 -29.68
N GLY A 1181 -12.66 11.98 -30.72
CA GLY A 1181 -13.36 10.71 -30.61
C GLY A 1181 -14.61 10.82 -29.75
N LEU A 1182 -15.15 12.02 -29.55
CA LEU A 1182 -16.44 12.25 -28.91
C LEU A 1182 -17.59 12.00 -29.89
N LEU A 1183 -17.32 12.21 -31.18
CA LEU A 1183 -18.19 11.87 -32.29
C LEU A 1183 -17.45 11.00 -33.30
N VAL A 1184 -18.15 10.00 -33.84
CA VAL A 1184 -17.64 9.08 -34.86
C VAL A 1184 -18.61 9.02 -36.04
N CYS A 1185 -18.13 8.58 -37.20
CA CYS A 1185 -19.00 8.27 -38.34
C CYS A 1185 -19.89 7.07 -37.97
N ALA A 1186 -21.21 7.23 -38.03
CA ALA A 1186 -22.13 6.13 -37.74
C ALA A 1186 -22.00 5.02 -38.79
N THR A 1187 -21.88 3.77 -38.35
CA THR A 1187 -21.98 2.59 -39.22
C THR A 1187 -23.45 2.29 -39.52
N PRO A 1188 -23.81 1.84 -40.74
CA PRO A 1188 -25.18 1.46 -41.05
C PRO A 1188 -25.55 0.15 -40.30
N ARG A 1189 -26.33 0.30 -39.22
CA ARG A 1189 -26.85 -0.74 -38.29
C ARG A 1189 -25.86 -1.30 -37.27
N ASP A 1190 -25.99 -0.84 -36.02
CA ASP A 1190 -26.29 -1.69 -34.85
C ASP A 1190 -26.84 -0.83 -33.70
N GLN A 1191 -27.56 -1.47 -32.78
CA GLN A 1191 -28.57 -0.91 -31.87
C GLN A 1191 -28.10 0.24 -30.95
N MET A 1192 -28.98 1.24 -30.80
CA MET A 1192 -28.81 2.37 -29.88
C MET A 1192 -28.76 1.91 -28.40
N PRO A 1193 -27.89 2.46 -27.55
CA PRO A 1193 -27.95 2.22 -26.11
C PRO A 1193 -29.12 2.98 -25.48
N ASP A 1194 -29.90 2.28 -24.64
CA ASP A 1194 -30.96 2.86 -23.80
C ASP A 1194 -30.36 3.83 -22.77
N LEU A 1195 -30.57 5.13 -22.96
CA LEU A 1195 -30.35 6.13 -21.93
C LEU A 1195 -31.63 6.26 -21.09
N GLU A 1196 -31.57 5.83 -19.83
CA GLU A 1196 -32.61 6.05 -18.81
C GLU A 1196 -33.01 7.55 -18.75
N PRO A 1197 -34.29 7.89 -18.96
CA PRO A 1197 -34.74 9.27 -19.03
C PRO A 1197 -34.92 9.84 -17.62
N HIS A 1198 -33.91 10.54 -17.09
CA HIS A 1198 -34.12 11.37 -15.90
C HIS A 1198 -34.65 12.76 -16.25
N SER A 1199 -35.79 13.04 -15.63
CA SER A 1199 -36.59 14.27 -15.70
C SER A 1199 -35.85 15.49 -15.17
N ALA A 1200 -35.58 16.45 -16.06
CA ALA A 1200 -35.61 17.86 -15.73
C ALA A 1200 -35.97 18.63 -17.01
N ARG A 1201 -37.21 19.13 -17.07
CA ARG A 1201 -37.53 20.26 -17.93
C ARG A 1201 -36.82 21.46 -17.31
N ASP A 1202 -35.92 22.10 -18.04
CA ASP A 1202 -35.81 23.55 -17.98
C ASP A 1202 -35.18 24.13 -19.25
N GLU A 1203 -35.90 25.13 -19.73
CA GLU A 1203 -35.53 26.31 -20.54
C GLU A 1203 -34.44 26.19 -21.61
N ASN A 1204 -34.90 26.36 -22.85
CA ASN A 1204 -34.11 26.60 -24.05
C ASN A 1204 -33.47 28.00 -23.99
N PRO A 1205 -32.15 28.15 -23.78
CA PRO A 1205 -31.52 29.46 -23.81
C PRO A 1205 -31.21 29.81 -25.27
N ALA A 1206 -31.65 31.01 -25.65
CA ALA A 1206 -31.48 31.59 -26.96
C ALA A 1206 -30.06 31.46 -27.52
N ALA A 1207 -30.01 31.22 -28.83
CA ALA A 1207 -28.82 31.30 -29.65
C ALA A 1207 -28.02 32.57 -29.35
N THR A 1208 -26.78 32.41 -28.88
CA THR A 1208 -25.80 33.50 -28.85
C THR A 1208 -24.48 33.04 -29.45
N GLN A 1209 -24.11 33.72 -30.52
CA GLN A 1209 -22.91 33.58 -31.31
C GLN A 1209 -21.65 33.85 -30.47
N SER A 1210 -20.83 32.81 -30.29
CA SER A 1210 -19.39 32.91 -30.03
C SER A 1210 -18.78 31.52 -30.33
N ARG A 1211 -18.29 31.34 -31.57
CA ARG A 1211 -17.82 30.06 -32.13
C ARG A 1211 -16.39 29.73 -31.71
N VAL A 1212 -16.15 29.58 -30.41
CA VAL A 1212 -14.95 28.88 -29.91
C VAL A 1212 -15.40 27.97 -28.80
N LEU A 1213 -15.57 26.67 -29.11
CA LEU A 1213 -15.75 25.64 -28.09
C LEU A 1213 -14.36 25.31 -27.55
N LEU A 1214 -14.12 25.64 -26.28
CA LEU A 1214 -12.93 25.16 -25.57
C LEU A 1214 -13.26 23.80 -24.98
N LEU A 1215 -12.51 22.78 -25.39
CA LEU A 1215 -12.57 21.45 -24.83
C LEU A 1215 -11.33 21.26 -23.96
N ASP A 1216 -11.49 21.41 -22.64
CA ASP A 1216 -10.38 21.22 -21.72
C ASP A 1216 -10.19 19.73 -21.46
N GLU A 1217 -9.07 19.19 -21.92
CA GLU A 1217 -8.66 17.82 -21.69
C GLU A 1217 -8.09 17.68 -20.28
N LEU A 1218 -8.81 16.96 -19.40
CA LEU A 1218 -8.39 16.66 -18.04
C LEU A 1218 -7.57 15.38 -18.08
N ALA A 1219 -6.30 15.44 -17.67
CA ALA A 1219 -5.44 14.28 -17.50
C ALA A 1219 -6.02 13.38 -16.39
N SER A 1220 -6.90 12.44 -16.77
CA SER A 1220 -7.78 11.76 -15.81
C SER A 1220 -7.28 10.41 -15.31
N LYS A 1221 -6.22 9.85 -15.91
CA LYS A 1221 -5.55 8.63 -15.44
C LYS A 1221 -4.09 8.68 -15.87
N THR A 1222 -3.16 8.46 -14.96
CA THR A 1222 -1.78 8.14 -15.33
C THR A 1222 -1.80 6.86 -16.15
N THR A 1223 -1.13 6.86 -17.30
CA THR A 1223 -0.86 5.59 -17.99
C THR A 1223 0.04 4.80 -17.04
N PRO A 1224 -0.19 3.49 -16.80
CA PRO A 1224 0.76 2.67 -16.07
C PRO A 1224 2.12 2.78 -16.79
N THR A 1225 3.01 3.56 -16.22
CA THR A 1225 4.40 3.63 -16.66
C THR A 1225 5.09 2.35 -16.21
N CYS A 1226 6.31 2.10 -16.64
CA CYS A 1226 7.10 0.99 -16.08
C CYS A 1226 7.24 1.14 -14.56
N VAL A 1227 7.29 2.38 -14.05
CA VAL A 1227 7.16 2.73 -12.63
C VAL A 1227 5.81 2.25 -12.13
N SER A 1228 4.73 2.56 -12.87
CA SER A 1228 3.37 2.06 -12.59
C SER A 1228 2.99 0.60 -12.84
N ASN A 1229 3.97 -0.30 -12.97
CA ASN A 1229 3.77 -1.72 -12.65
C ASN A 1229 4.88 -2.29 -11.73
N TYR A 1230 5.94 -1.53 -11.48
CA TYR A 1230 7.02 -1.92 -10.55
C TYR A 1230 6.68 -1.63 -9.10
N LEU A 1231 5.71 -0.74 -8.93
CA LEU A 1231 5.29 -0.15 -7.71
C LEU A 1231 4.08 -0.71 -6.93
N ARG A 1232 3.14 -1.26 -7.70
CA ARG A 1232 1.96 -2.04 -7.35
C ARG A 1232 2.43 -3.42 -6.95
#